data_AF-A0A964U4N7-F1
#
_entry.id   AF-A0A964U4N7-F1
#
_cell.length_a   1.000
_cell.length_b   1.000
_cell.length_c   1.000
_cell.angle_alpha   90.00
_cell.angle_beta   90.00
_cell.angle_gamma   90.00
#
_symmetry.space_group_name_H-M   'P 1'
#
loop_
_entity.id
_entity.type
_entity.pdbx_description
1 polymer ?
#
loop_
_entity_poly.entity_id
_entity_poly.type
_entity_poly.pdbx_seq_one_letter_code
_entity_poly.pdbx_strand_id
1 'polypeptide(L)'
;MTAHDRSRPMPGGLIALALLIGVLLTGPAGIQAAAAPSGPFQNAVQAAYLAYYARSADPGGLAFWSDALADAEGDLDRLIATFANSAEYRARYQDMSDEELVDTVYQQLFGRAAEPAGKRFYLERLQSGAATRASVVLEILTGAQGEDLRVLTNKLAASSYFTARVAASQAAYDEDTKAENIALLEAVGADDATLDSAHAATDDYVAVYAPVTIIHINDHHSHLEPNTGATLAFDGIETDVETGGFPRVITKVYDLLRDSYQPLVLHAGDAITGTIFFSSFKGRADADLMNEICFDAFALGNHEFDDSDAGLADFLGFLNGDERGCTTPVLAANVVPEVGTPLRPDADTSLIQDYMIRDFGGTRVGVIGIDIAGKTQNSSSPLPTTRFLDERETAQAKIDELSAQGIDRIVLLTHFQYENDLQLAQELRGVDVIIGGDSHTLLGEAFADLGLNTQGPYPTVVNDLDGQPVCVAQAWQFSELVGELRVLFDRQGQVRRCDGTPHLLLGDTFERDGVALAGAQRLEVLDLIAATPELSIVRPDDRGERILGFYSDQLDELTQTVVGIADEDLCLERIPGQGRSSLCPVEATQANGGDIQQLVTEAFLQRSFEADIALQNAGGVRIDIPAGEFTIATVFELLPFANTLVNLEMTGAEIEQVLEEAVANFQDGEGSTGSYPYAANLRWDLDLSQPAGSRFSNIQIRRRGSDEWLALEGSDQVTVVTNSFIAAGRDGYFTFGDVSDDGRATDTFIDYAQAFIDFLQQDVGGAEPGDPILVPPPSVGAVPCADYSTQSFIDAAGVPLLPDPAVGRACE
;
A
#
# COMPACT_ATOMS: atom_id res chain seq x y z
N MET A 1 -47.70 -55.56 34.46
CA MET A 1 -47.03 -56.76 33.91
C MET A 1 -46.55 -56.36 32.53
N THR A 2 -45.28 -56.09 32.26
CA THR A 2 -44.02 -56.74 32.66
C THR A 2 -42.91 -55.69 32.80
N ALA A 3 -41.97 -55.94 33.70
CA ALA A 3 -40.77 -55.13 33.91
C ALA A 3 -39.85 -55.19 32.68
N HIS A 4 -39.35 -54.04 32.22
CA HIS A 4 -38.15 -53.99 31.38
C HIS A 4 -36.97 -53.50 32.22
N ASP A 5 -35.94 -54.33 32.15
CA ASP A 5 -34.74 -54.41 32.94
C ASP A 5 -33.79 -53.25 32.61
N ARG A 6 -33.51 -52.40 33.61
CA ARG A 6 -32.52 -51.30 33.54
C ARG A 6 -31.13 -51.74 34.03
N SER A 7 -30.74 -53.00 33.80
CA SER A 7 -29.44 -53.50 34.26
C SER A 7 -28.56 -54.03 33.12
N ARG A 8 -27.70 -53.15 32.59
CA ARG A 8 -26.31 -53.40 32.12
C ARG A 8 -25.80 -52.21 31.29
N PRO A 9 -24.64 -51.61 31.60
CA PRO A 9 -23.91 -50.80 30.64
C PRO A 9 -23.17 -51.73 29.66
N MET A 10 -23.34 -51.51 28.36
CA MET A 10 -22.52 -52.15 27.33
C MET A 10 -21.17 -51.41 27.25
N PRO A 11 -20.02 -52.10 27.26
CA PRO A 11 -18.75 -51.50 26.88
C PRO A 11 -18.81 -51.23 25.37
N GLY A 12 -18.92 -49.97 24.97
CA GLY A 12 -19.10 -49.54 23.56
C GLY A 12 -20.07 -48.37 23.32
N GLY A 13 -20.59 -47.72 24.37
CA GLY A 13 -21.68 -46.73 24.30
C GLY A 13 -21.46 -45.53 23.37
N LEU A 14 -20.23 -45.01 23.24
CA LEU A 14 -19.95 -43.87 22.35
C LEU A 14 -19.69 -44.28 20.89
N ILE A 15 -19.21 -45.50 20.61
CA ILE A 15 -19.17 -46.04 19.24
C ILE A 15 -20.60 -46.29 18.75
N ALA A 16 -21.48 -46.78 19.63
CA ALA A 16 -22.90 -46.90 19.36
C ALA A 16 -23.58 -45.53 19.18
N LEU A 17 -23.20 -44.50 19.94
CA LEU A 17 -23.69 -43.13 19.79
C LEU A 17 -23.18 -42.47 18.49
N ALA A 18 -21.92 -42.68 18.11
CA ALA A 18 -21.34 -42.27 16.84
C ALA A 18 -22.04 -42.96 15.64
N LEU A 19 -22.38 -44.24 15.77
CA LEU A 19 -23.19 -44.99 14.81
C LEU A 19 -24.68 -44.58 14.79
N LEU A 20 -25.27 -44.17 15.92
CA LEU A 20 -26.67 -43.72 16.00
C LEU A 20 -26.86 -42.33 15.39
N ILE A 21 -25.89 -41.43 15.58
CA ILE A 21 -25.95 -40.03 15.11
C ILE A 21 -25.61 -39.94 13.61
N GLY A 22 -24.72 -40.80 13.10
CA GLY A 22 -24.37 -40.85 11.66
C GLY A 22 -25.53 -41.21 10.71
N VAL A 23 -26.68 -41.66 11.24
CA VAL A 23 -27.85 -42.07 10.44
C VAL A 23 -28.95 -40.99 10.37
N LEU A 24 -28.89 -39.92 11.20
CA LEU A 24 -29.99 -38.94 11.35
C LEU A 24 -29.78 -37.59 10.63
N LEU A 25 -28.60 -37.32 10.07
CA LEU A 25 -28.28 -36.05 9.40
C LEU A 25 -28.46 -36.14 7.87
N THR A 26 -29.70 -36.11 7.40
CA THR A 26 -30.01 -35.77 5.99
C THR A 26 -31.08 -34.68 5.96
N GLY A 27 -30.65 -33.41 6.01
CA GLY A 27 -31.47 -32.20 5.83
C GLY A 27 -31.26 -31.59 4.43
N PRO A 28 -32.18 -30.69 3.98
CA PRO A 28 -32.36 -30.38 2.56
C PRO A 28 -31.24 -29.51 1.97
N ALA A 29 -31.02 -29.71 0.67
CA ALA A 29 -30.02 -29.07 -0.15
C ALA A 29 -30.14 -27.54 -0.17
N GLY A 30 -29.06 -26.87 0.21
CA GLY A 30 -28.89 -25.43 0.07
C GLY A 30 -27.62 -25.00 0.79
N ILE A 31 -26.55 -24.75 0.03
CA ILE A 31 -25.18 -24.42 0.42
C ILE A 31 -24.24 -25.64 0.33
N GLN A 32 -23.42 -25.64 -0.72
CA GLN A 32 -22.17 -26.40 -0.78
C GLN A 32 -21.26 -25.85 0.30
N ALA A 33 -21.37 -26.41 1.51
CA ALA A 33 -20.36 -26.22 2.54
C ALA A 33 -19.02 -26.69 1.96
N ALA A 34 -17.99 -25.85 2.05
CA ALA A 34 -16.61 -26.27 1.88
C ALA A 34 -16.42 -27.58 2.66
N ALA A 35 -15.89 -28.60 1.98
CA ALA A 35 -15.87 -29.96 2.51
C ALA A 35 -15.20 -29.99 3.89
N ALA A 36 -16.00 -30.10 4.95
CA ALA A 36 -15.50 -30.33 6.29
C ALA A 36 -14.69 -31.64 6.27
N PRO A 37 -13.48 -31.69 6.87
CA PRO A 37 -12.70 -32.92 6.91
C PRO A 37 -13.49 -33.98 7.67
N SER A 38 -13.94 -35.02 6.98
CA SER A 38 -14.91 -36.00 7.51
C SER A 38 -14.23 -37.15 8.26
N GLY A 39 -13.56 -36.82 9.36
CA GLY A 39 -13.00 -37.81 10.27
C GLY A 39 -14.10 -38.56 11.06
N PRO A 40 -13.97 -39.88 11.31
CA PRO A 40 -15.04 -40.71 11.89
C PRO A 40 -15.42 -40.37 13.35
N PHE A 41 -14.64 -39.51 14.03
CA PHE A 41 -14.78 -39.22 15.47
C PHE A 41 -15.18 -37.79 15.82
N GLN A 42 -15.41 -36.90 14.84
CA GLN A 42 -15.74 -35.49 15.13
C GLN A 42 -16.96 -35.33 16.03
N ASN A 43 -18.04 -36.07 15.77
CA ASN A 43 -19.23 -36.04 16.62
C ASN A 43 -18.97 -36.52 18.05
N ALA A 44 -18.05 -37.49 18.23
CA ALA A 44 -17.67 -37.97 19.56
C ALA A 44 -16.87 -36.92 20.33
N VAL A 45 -15.97 -36.20 19.64
CA VAL A 45 -15.23 -35.08 20.22
C VAL A 45 -16.17 -33.93 20.59
N GLN A 46 -17.06 -33.52 19.68
CA GLN A 46 -18.07 -32.49 19.97
C GLN A 46 -18.95 -32.88 21.17
N ALA A 47 -19.38 -34.14 21.25
CA ALA A 47 -20.13 -34.64 22.39
C ALA A 47 -19.34 -34.54 23.70
N ALA A 48 -18.03 -34.82 23.67
CA ALA A 48 -17.18 -34.66 24.84
C ALA A 48 -17.04 -33.19 25.26
N TYR A 49 -16.80 -32.27 24.32
CA TYR A 49 -16.77 -30.83 24.62
C TYR A 49 -18.11 -30.35 25.20
N LEU A 50 -19.24 -30.77 24.63
CA LEU A 50 -20.57 -30.47 25.15
C LEU A 50 -20.80 -31.03 26.55
N ALA A 51 -20.25 -32.20 26.90
CA ALA A 51 -20.47 -32.83 28.21
C ALA A 51 -19.54 -32.31 29.30
N TYR A 52 -18.27 -32.07 28.97
CA TYR A 52 -17.27 -31.65 29.95
C TYR A 52 -17.13 -30.13 30.05
N TYR A 53 -17.45 -29.37 29.00
CA TYR A 53 -17.15 -27.93 28.92
C TYR A 53 -18.35 -27.05 28.55
N ALA A 54 -19.52 -27.64 28.22
CA ALA A 54 -20.74 -26.93 27.83
C ALA A 54 -20.63 -26.10 26.53
N ARG A 55 -19.57 -26.31 25.75
CA ARG A 55 -19.27 -25.54 24.53
C ARG A 55 -18.93 -26.45 23.36
N SER A 56 -18.82 -25.85 22.19
CA SER A 56 -18.31 -26.47 20.97
C SER A 56 -16.79 -26.67 21.06
N ALA A 57 -16.26 -27.63 20.32
CA ALA A 57 -14.82 -27.72 20.10
C ALA A 57 -14.33 -26.52 19.27
N ASP A 58 -13.16 -26.00 19.58
CA ASP A 58 -12.46 -25.12 18.65
C ASP A 58 -11.93 -25.94 17.46
N PRO A 59 -11.69 -25.33 16.28
CA PRO A 59 -11.28 -26.09 15.09
C PRO A 59 -10.02 -26.95 15.31
N GLY A 60 -9.01 -26.40 16.00
CA GLY A 60 -7.77 -27.11 16.30
C GLY A 60 -7.98 -28.27 17.27
N GLY A 61 -8.73 -28.05 18.34
CA GLY A 61 -9.13 -29.08 19.31
C GLY A 61 -9.97 -30.18 18.67
N LEU A 62 -10.92 -29.83 17.78
CA LEU A 62 -11.72 -30.81 17.05
C LEU A 62 -10.83 -31.72 16.18
N ALA A 63 -9.91 -31.12 15.42
CA ALA A 63 -8.96 -31.87 14.59
C ALA A 63 -8.06 -32.77 15.43
N PHE A 64 -7.36 -32.19 16.42
CA PHE A 64 -6.42 -32.92 17.28
C PHE A 64 -7.06 -34.12 17.98
N TRP A 65 -8.22 -33.92 18.62
CA TRP A 65 -8.88 -34.99 19.36
C TRP A 65 -9.53 -36.03 18.45
N SER A 66 -9.93 -35.64 17.23
CA SER A 66 -10.44 -36.60 16.25
C SER A 66 -9.33 -37.54 15.77
N ASP A 67 -8.15 -37.00 15.50
CA ASP A 67 -6.98 -37.78 15.10
C ASP A 67 -6.48 -38.66 16.26
N ALA A 68 -6.42 -38.11 17.48
CA ALA A 68 -6.02 -38.88 18.66
C ALA A 68 -6.98 -40.06 18.96
N LEU A 69 -8.28 -39.91 18.69
CA LEU A 69 -9.25 -41.00 18.80
C LEU A 69 -9.10 -42.01 17.66
N ALA A 70 -8.78 -41.56 16.45
CA ALA A 70 -8.50 -42.46 15.33
C ALA A 70 -7.29 -43.34 15.62
N ASP A 71 -6.20 -42.76 16.13
CA ASP A 71 -5.00 -43.48 16.55
C ASP A 71 -5.25 -44.45 17.72
N ALA A 72 -6.23 -44.15 18.57
CA ALA A 72 -6.62 -44.97 19.69
C ALA A 72 -7.70 -46.02 19.34
N GLU A 73 -8.00 -46.22 18.05
CA GLU A 73 -9.08 -47.12 17.58
C GLU A 73 -10.46 -46.83 18.22
N GLY A 74 -10.71 -45.56 18.57
CA GLY A 74 -11.93 -45.11 19.26
C GLY A 74 -11.93 -45.32 20.77
N ASP A 75 -10.79 -45.64 21.40
CA ASP A 75 -10.67 -45.71 22.86
C ASP A 75 -10.75 -44.31 23.50
N LEU A 76 -11.79 -44.12 24.31
CA LEU A 76 -12.14 -42.85 24.93
C LEU A 76 -11.50 -42.66 26.29
N ASP A 77 -10.90 -43.68 26.90
CA ASP A 77 -10.36 -43.58 28.26
C ASP A 77 -9.27 -42.50 28.35
N ARG A 78 -8.47 -42.35 27.28
CA ARG A 78 -7.45 -41.31 27.16
C ARG A 78 -8.05 -39.91 27.06
N LEU A 79 -9.15 -39.76 26.33
CA LEU A 79 -9.86 -38.49 26.18
C LEU A 79 -10.52 -38.10 27.50
N ILE A 80 -11.21 -39.02 28.16
CA ILE A 80 -11.86 -38.84 29.47
C ILE A 80 -10.86 -38.38 30.51
N ALA A 81 -9.73 -39.08 30.62
CA ALA A 81 -8.70 -38.76 31.60
C ALA A 81 -8.13 -37.36 31.35
N THR A 82 -7.98 -36.95 30.09
CA THR A 82 -7.43 -35.63 29.78
C THR A 82 -8.45 -34.53 30.04
N PHE A 83 -9.69 -34.71 29.60
CA PHE A 83 -10.74 -33.71 29.76
C PHE A 83 -11.10 -33.50 31.23
N ALA A 84 -11.26 -34.56 32.01
CA ALA A 84 -11.60 -34.47 33.43
C ALA A 84 -10.47 -33.94 34.33
N ASN A 85 -9.23 -33.89 33.84
CA ASN A 85 -8.09 -33.32 34.56
C ASN A 85 -7.71 -31.90 34.08
N SER A 86 -8.41 -31.38 33.07
CA SER A 86 -8.15 -30.05 32.54
C SER A 86 -8.45 -28.96 33.59
N ALA A 87 -7.84 -27.80 33.41
CA ALA A 87 -8.14 -26.64 34.25
C ALA A 87 -9.60 -26.21 34.10
N GLU A 88 -10.13 -26.27 32.87
CA GLU A 88 -11.52 -25.93 32.53
C GLU A 88 -12.53 -26.83 33.24
N TYR A 89 -12.32 -28.15 33.24
CA TYR A 89 -13.19 -29.09 33.97
C TYR A 89 -13.15 -28.83 35.48
N ARG A 90 -11.95 -28.65 36.03
CA ARG A 90 -11.77 -28.41 37.47
C ARG A 90 -12.44 -27.11 37.90
N ALA A 91 -12.24 -26.03 37.17
CA ALA A 91 -12.89 -24.75 37.44
C ALA A 91 -14.42 -24.88 37.45
N ARG A 92 -14.98 -25.72 36.59
CA ARG A 92 -16.43 -25.93 36.50
C ARG A 92 -16.99 -26.82 37.61
N TYR A 93 -16.33 -27.93 37.94
CA TYR A 93 -16.95 -28.98 38.74
C TYR A 93 -16.27 -29.25 40.09
N GLN A 94 -15.01 -28.84 40.33
CA GLN A 94 -14.24 -29.34 41.48
C GLN A 94 -14.90 -29.05 42.84
N ASP A 95 -15.56 -27.89 42.96
CA ASP A 95 -16.14 -27.39 44.21
C ASP A 95 -17.61 -27.82 44.38
N MET A 96 -18.19 -28.48 43.38
CA MET A 96 -19.56 -29.00 43.43
C MET A 96 -19.63 -30.30 44.23
N SER A 97 -20.72 -30.52 44.95
CA SER A 97 -21.13 -31.84 45.42
C SER A 97 -21.48 -32.76 44.24
N ASP A 98 -21.48 -34.07 44.47
CA ASP A 98 -21.93 -35.05 43.46
C ASP A 98 -23.37 -34.78 43.01
N GLU A 99 -24.19 -34.24 43.91
CA GLU A 99 -25.58 -33.87 43.64
C GLU A 99 -25.67 -32.70 42.65
N GLU A 100 -24.90 -31.64 42.90
CA GLU A 100 -24.81 -30.46 42.04
C GLU A 100 -24.17 -30.80 40.69
N LEU A 101 -23.16 -31.68 40.66
CA LEU A 101 -22.54 -32.13 39.42
C LEU A 101 -23.57 -32.81 38.50
N VAL A 102 -24.36 -33.75 39.02
CA VAL A 102 -25.36 -34.47 38.21
C VAL A 102 -26.42 -33.51 37.67
N ASP A 103 -26.94 -32.61 38.51
CA ASP A 103 -27.92 -31.62 38.06
C ASP A 103 -27.33 -30.65 37.01
N THR A 104 -26.08 -30.22 37.19
CA THR A 104 -25.39 -29.33 36.25
C THR A 104 -25.21 -30.00 34.88
N VAL A 105 -24.80 -31.28 34.85
CA VAL A 105 -24.62 -32.02 33.60
C VAL A 105 -25.97 -32.22 32.88
N TYR A 106 -27.05 -32.50 33.61
CA TYR A 106 -28.40 -32.59 33.03
C TYR A 106 -28.87 -31.25 32.45
N GLN A 107 -28.68 -30.16 33.18
CA GLN A 107 -29.07 -28.82 32.71
C GLN A 107 -28.29 -28.45 31.44
N GLN A 108 -26.99 -28.73 31.42
CA GLN A 108 -26.09 -28.45 30.31
C GLN A 108 -26.43 -29.25 29.05
N LEU A 109 -26.63 -30.56 29.18
CA LEU A 109 -26.87 -31.44 28.04
C LEU A 109 -28.32 -31.37 27.54
N PHE A 110 -29.28 -31.22 28.45
CA PHE A 110 -30.70 -31.42 28.14
C PHE A 110 -31.59 -30.21 28.46
N GLY A 111 -31.05 -29.13 29.04
CA GLY A 111 -31.81 -27.92 29.35
C GLY A 111 -32.80 -28.07 30.51
N ARG A 112 -32.70 -29.14 31.31
CA ARG A 112 -33.61 -29.45 32.41
C ARG A 112 -32.89 -30.07 33.61
N ALA A 113 -33.51 -29.99 34.78
CA ALA A 113 -33.04 -30.70 35.97
C ALA A 113 -33.15 -32.23 35.82
N ALA A 114 -32.28 -32.96 36.52
CA ALA A 114 -32.32 -34.40 36.60
C ALA A 114 -33.60 -34.88 37.30
N GLU A 115 -34.29 -35.86 36.71
CA GLU A 115 -35.44 -36.45 37.38
C GLU A 115 -35.00 -37.25 38.63
N PRO A 116 -35.81 -37.32 39.71
CA PRO A 116 -35.39 -37.93 40.98
C PRO A 116 -34.88 -39.37 40.87
N ALA A 117 -35.35 -40.13 39.87
CA ALA A 117 -34.91 -41.50 39.64
C ALA A 117 -33.55 -41.58 38.92
N GLY A 118 -33.32 -40.76 37.89
CA GLY A 118 -32.04 -40.68 37.18
C GLY A 118 -30.94 -40.10 38.07
N LYS A 119 -31.26 -39.04 38.80
CA LYS A 119 -30.37 -38.45 39.80
C LYS A 119 -29.90 -39.47 40.84
N ARG A 120 -30.83 -40.23 41.42
CA ARG A 120 -30.52 -41.30 42.38
C ARG A 120 -29.64 -42.38 41.76
N PHE A 121 -29.92 -42.80 40.53
CA PHE A 121 -29.14 -43.82 39.82
C PHE A 121 -27.66 -43.42 39.69
N TYR A 122 -27.36 -42.19 39.27
CA TYR A 122 -25.99 -41.72 39.13
C TYR A 122 -25.30 -41.49 40.49
N LEU A 123 -26.01 -40.96 41.49
CA LEU A 123 -25.47 -40.79 42.84
C LEU A 123 -25.10 -42.12 43.49
N GLU A 124 -25.91 -43.17 43.33
CA GLU A 124 -25.58 -44.52 43.84
C GLU A 124 -24.32 -45.09 43.17
N ARG A 125 -24.08 -44.79 41.89
CA ARG A 125 -22.87 -45.22 41.17
C ARG A 125 -21.62 -44.48 41.64
N LEU A 126 -21.72 -43.18 41.89
CA LEU A 126 -20.64 -42.39 42.48
C LEU A 126 -20.29 -42.86 43.89
N GLN A 127 -21.31 -43.05 44.75
CA GLN A 127 -21.13 -43.50 46.13
C GLN A 127 -20.54 -44.91 46.25
N SER A 128 -20.89 -45.81 45.32
CA SER A 128 -20.37 -47.18 45.29
C SER A 128 -18.99 -47.30 44.61
N GLY A 129 -18.49 -46.23 44.00
CA GLY A 129 -17.27 -46.25 43.18
C GLY A 129 -17.44 -46.97 41.83
N ALA A 130 -18.68 -47.28 41.43
CA ALA A 130 -18.98 -47.89 40.14
C ALA A 130 -18.90 -46.89 38.97
N ALA A 131 -18.87 -45.59 39.27
CA ALA A 131 -18.54 -44.50 38.36
C ALA A 131 -17.64 -43.49 39.09
N THR A 132 -16.80 -42.79 38.33
CA THR A 132 -16.08 -41.61 38.82
C THR A 132 -16.84 -40.36 38.41
N ARG A 133 -16.52 -39.20 38.99
CA ARG A 133 -17.06 -37.91 38.52
C ARG A 133 -16.73 -37.64 37.04
N ALA A 134 -15.60 -38.17 36.55
CA ALA A 134 -15.23 -38.09 35.14
C ALA A 134 -16.11 -38.99 34.26
N SER A 135 -16.34 -40.25 34.66
CA SER A 135 -17.10 -41.20 33.85
C SER A 135 -18.61 -40.94 33.91
N VAL A 136 -19.14 -40.43 35.02
CA VAL A 136 -20.58 -40.16 35.18
C VAL A 136 -21.08 -39.11 34.19
N VAL A 137 -20.24 -38.14 33.81
CA VAL A 137 -20.55 -37.11 32.81
C VAL A 137 -20.88 -37.75 31.46
N LEU A 138 -20.07 -38.71 31.00
CA LEU A 138 -20.34 -39.43 29.76
C LEU A 138 -21.44 -40.48 29.89
N GLU A 139 -21.59 -41.10 31.07
CA GLU A 139 -22.72 -42.01 31.31
C GLU A 139 -24.06 -41.26 31.18
N ILE A 140 -24.15 -40.02 31.67
CA ILE A 140 -25.33 -39.16 31.48
C ILE A 140 -25.54 -38.85 30.00
N LEU A 141 -24.50 -38.43 29.28
CA LEU A 141 -24.57 -38.13 27.85
C LEU A 141 -25.03 -39.35 27.03
N THR A 142 -24.42 -40.51 27.25
CA THR A 142 -24.73 -41.76 26.52
C THR A 142 -26.06 -42.39 26.95
N GLY A 143 -26.61 -41.98 28.09
CA GLY A 143 -27.94 -42.37 28.57
C GLY A 143 -29.11 -41.59 27.97
N ALA A 144 -28.83 -40.59 27.11
CA ALA A 144 -29.86 -39.74 26.49
C ALA A 144 -30.85 -40.56 25.65
N GLN A 145 -32.14 -40.29 25.81
CA GLN A 145 -33.22 -40.97 25.10
C GLN A 145 -34.44 -40.05 24.94
N GLY A 146 -35.31 -40.34 23.97
CA GLY A 146 -36.53 -39.54 23.75
C GLY A 146 -36.21 -38.07 23.47
N GLU A 147 -36.80 -37.16 24.25
CA GLU A 147 -36.59 -35.72 24.09
C GLU A 147 -35.15 -35.29 24.39
N ASP A 148 -34.50 -35.88 25.40
CA ASP A 148 -33.09 -35.60 25.75
C ASP A 148 -32.16 -35.91 24.57
N LEU A 149 -32.42 -37.00 23.84
CA LEU A 149 -31.66 -37.36 22.65
C LEU A 149 -31.87 -36.35 21.51
N ARG A 150 -33.09 -35.79 21.39
CA ARG A 150 -33.38 -34.74 20.40
C ARG A 150 -32.64 -33.44 20.73
N VAL A 151 -32.68 -32.99 22.00
CA VAL A 151 -31.90 -31.83 22.46
C VAL A 151 -30.40 -32.02 22.18
N LEU A 152 -29.85 -33.18 22.57
CA LEU A 152 -28.43 -33.49 22.36
C LEU A 152 -28.06 -33.50 20.87
N THR A 153 -28.91 -34.07 20.01
CA THR A 153 -28.69 -34.07 18.56
C THR A 153 -28.67 -32.65 17.99
N ASN A 154 -29.60 -31.79 18.41
CA ASN A 154 -29.62 -30.39 18.00
C ASN A 154 -28.39 -29.63 18.49
N LYS A 155 -27.95 -29.83 19.74
CA LYS A 155 -26.73 -29.20 20.26
C LYS A 155 -25.48 -29.65 19.51
N LEU A 156 -25.40 -30.92 19.11
CA LEU A 156 -24.29 -31.44 18.31
C LEU A 156 -24.29 -30.85 16.89
N ALA A 157 -25.46 -30.70 16.27
CA ALA A 157 -25.59 -30.04 14.98
C ALA A 157 -25.15 -28.57 15.07
N ALA A 158 -25.65 -27.83 16.07
CA ALA A 158 -25.25 -26.45 16.33
C ALA A 158 -23.74 -26.32 16.60
N SER A 159 -23.16 -27.22 17.40
CA SER A 159 -21.72 -27.21 17.69
C SER A 159 -20.88 -27.47 16.45
N SER A 160 -21.29 -28.42 15.62
CA SER A 160 -20.60 -28.74 14.37
C SER A 160 -20.67 -27.59 13.38
N TYR A 161 -21.84 -26.95 13.27
CA TYR A 161 -22.02 -25.75 12.47
C TYR A 161 -21.14 -24.60 12.97
N PHE A 162 -21.14 -24.34 14.29
CA PHE A 162 -20.29 -23.33 14.92
C PHE A 162 -18.81 -23.54 14.61
N THR A 163 -18.27 -24.72 14.91
CA THR A 163 -16.84 -25.00 14.67
C THR A 163 -16.48 -24.90 13.19
N ALA A 164 -17.35 -25.35 12.28
CA ALA A 164 -17.11 -25.25 10.85
C ALA A 164 -17.12 -23.78 10.36
N ARG A 165 -18.06 -22.96 10.83
CA ARG A 165 -18.13 -21.54 10.48
C ARG A 165 -16.96 -20.75 11.05
N VAL A 166 -16.54 -21.03 12.29
CA VAL A 166 -15.32 -20.45 12.90
C VAL A 166 -14.08 -20.80 12.08
N ALA A 167 -13.94 -22.07 11.67
CA ALA A 167 -12.81 -22.49 10.84
C ALA A 167 -12.80 -21.80 9.47
N ALA A 168 -13.94 -21.75 8.79
CA ALA A 168 -14.04 -21.18 7.44
C ALA A 168 -13.87 -19.66 7.38
N SER A 169 -14.18 -18.97 8.47
CA SER A 169 -14.08 -17.51 8.58
C SER A 169 -12.84 -17.01 9.29
N GLN A 170 -12.07 -17.93 9.88
CA GLN A 170 -10.97 -17.62 10.81
C GLN A 170 -11.40 -16.75 12.00
N ALA A 171 -12.68 -16.82 12.40
CA ALA A 171 -13.20 -16.04 13.50
C ALA A 171 -12.49 -16.38 14.82
N ALA A 172 -12.24 -15.37 15.65
CA ALA A 172 -11.67 -15.57 16.97
C ALA A 172 -12.56 -16.50 17.80
N TYR A 173 -11.96 -17.54 18.40
CA TYR A 173 -12.63 -18.41 19.37
C TYR A 173 -11.68 -18.74 20.52
N ASP A 174 -11.69 -17.87 21.52
CA ASP A 174 -10.74 -17.84 22.63
C ASP A 174 -11.48 -17.75 23.98
N GLU A 175 -10.76 -17.61 25.10
CA GLU A 175 -11.36 -17.58 26.43
C GLU A 175 -12.44 -16.50 26.60
N ASP A 176 -12.29 -15.35 25.94
CA ASP A 176 -13.23 -14.23 26.09
C ASP A 176 -14.55 -14.49 25.36
N THR A 177 -14.50 -15.29 24.28
CA THR A 177 -15.68 -15.54 23.43
C THR A 177 -16.37 -16.88 23.72
N LYS A 178 -15.73 -17.78 24.50
CA LYS A 178 -16.32 -19.07 24.91
C LYS A 178 -17.69 -18.93 25.57
N ALA A 179 -17.87 -17.91 26.42
CA ALA A 179 -19.13 -17.70 27.13
C ALA A 179 -20.32 -17.50 26.17
N GLU A 180 -20.10 -16.87 25.02
CA GLU A 180 -21.14 -16.67 24.02
C GLU A 180 -21.54 -17.98 23.35
N ASN A 181 -20.57 -18.84 23.03
CA ASN A 181 -20.87 -20.16 22.47
C ASN A 181 -21.62 -21.04 23.48
N ILE A 182 -21.28 -20.96 24.77
CA ILE A 182 -22.03 -21.65 25.84
C ILE A 182 -23.47 -21.13 25.87
N ALA A 183 -23.68 -19.81 25.89
CA ALA A 183 -25.02 -19.22 25.90
C ALA A 183 -25.85 -19.60 24.67
N LEU A 184 -25.22 -19.63 23.48
CA LEU A 184 -25.81 -20.10 22.24
C LEU A 184 -26.30 -21.55 22.38
N LEU A 185 -25.46 -22.44 22.92
CA LEU A 185 -25.81 -23.85 23.10
C LEU A 185 -26.80 -24.10 24.24
N GLU A 186 -26.86 -23.23 25.24
CA GLU A 186 -27.88 -23.28 26.31
C GLU A 186 -29.29 -22.99 25.77
N ALA A 187 -29.40 -22.14 24.74
CA ALA A 187 -30.67 -21.83 24.08
C ALA A 187 -31.21 -22.95 23.17
N VAL A 188 -30.36 -23.93 22.82
CA VAL A 188 -30.75 -25.05 21.94
C VAL A 188 -31.56 -26.08 22.70
N GLY A 189 -32.82 -26.23 22.31
CA GLY A 189 -33.77 -27.20 22.84
C GLY A 189 -34.10 -28.29 21.83
N ALA A 190 -35.21 -29.00 22.12
CA ALA A 190 -35.65 -30.10 21.28
C ALA A 190 -36.33 -29.64 19.98
N ASP A 191 -36.82 -28.39 19.92
CA ASP A 191 -37.49 -27.81 18.75
C ASP A 191 -36.45 -27.38 17.69
N ASP A 192 -36.70 -27.74 16.43
CA ASP A 192 -35.81 -27.43 15.30
C ASP A 192 -35.67 -25.91 15.10
N ALA A 193 -36.69 -25.11 15.47
CA ALA A 193 -36.61 -23.65 15.44
C ALA A 193 -35.50 -23.08 16.35
N THR A 194 -35.15 -23.79 17.44
CA THR A 194 -34.03 -23.39 18.31
C THR A 194 -32.68 -23.70 17.69
N LEU A 195 -32.59 -24.74 16.85
CA LEU A 195 -31.39 -25.05 16.06
C LEU A 195 -31.17 -23.99 14.98
N ASP A 196 -32.22 -23.62 14.25
CA ASP A 196 -32.14 -22.54 13.24
C ASP A 196 -31.70 -21.22 13.87
N SER A 197 -32.21 -20.90 15.06
CA SER A 197 -31.80 -19.72 15.82
C SER A 197 -30.33 -19.77 16.23
N ALA A 198 -29.81 -20.96 16.60
CA ALA A 198 -28.41 -21.15 16.93
C ALA A 198 -27.48 -21.03 15.71
N HIS A 199 -27.93 -21.48 14.53
CA HIS A 199 -27.20 -21.23 13.27
C HIS A 199 -27.15 -19.72 12.95
N ALA A 200 -28.27 -19.00 13.07
CA ALA A 200 -28.28 -17.55 12.87
C ALA A 200 -27.39 -16.80 13.87
N ALA A 201 -27.40 -17.21 15.14
CA ALA A 201 -26.51 -16.65 16.16
C ALA A 201 -25.02 -16.97 15.90
N THR A 202 -24.72 -18.13 15.32
CA THR A 202 -23.36 -18.48 14.86
C THR A 202 -22.92 -17.57 13.72
N ASP A 203 -23.82 -17.26 12.78
CA ASP A 203 -23.52 -16.39 11.65
C ASP A 203 -23.25 -14.96 12.12
N ASP A 204 -24.02 -14.45 13.10
CA ASP A 204 -23.76 -13.18 13.79
C ASP A 204 -22.41 -13.18 14.51
N TYR A 205 -22.13 -14.24 15.27
CA TYR A 205 -20.85 -14.41 15.96
C TYR A 205 -19.67 -14.32 14.98
N VAL A 206 -19.74 -15.06 13.87
CA VAL A 206 -18.68 -15.07 12.88
C VAL A 206 -18.58 -13.73 12.15
N ALA A 207 -19.68 -13.04 11.86
CA ALA A 207 -19.64 -11.72 11.24
C ALA A 207 -18.87 -10.70 12.09
N VAL A 208 -18.98 -10.78 13.42
CA VAL A 208 -18.29 -9.89 14.37
C VAL A 208 -16.82 -10.27 14.55
N TYR A 209 -16.54 -11.57 14.73
CA TYR A 209 -15.22 -12.03 15.18
C TYR A 209 -14.32 -12.55 14.05
N ALA A 210 -14.80 -12.61 12.81
CA ALA A 210 -13.94 -12.79 11.65
C ALA A 210 -13.08 -11.54 11.43
N PRO A 211 -11.81 -11.71 11.01
CA PRO A 211 -10.95 -10.58 10.72
C PRO A 211 -11.39 -9.86 9.45
N VAL A 212 -11.36 -8.53 9.48
CA VAL A 212 -11.29 -7.74 8.26
C VAL A 212 -9.87 -7.87 7.72
N THR A 213 -9.73 -8.39 6.51
CA THR A 213 -8.44 -8.57 5.85
C THR A 213 -8.23 -7.46 4.85
N ILE A 214 -7.36 -6.52 5.20
CA ILE A 214 -7.02 -5.37 4.37
C ILE A 214 -5.83 -5.78 3.50
N ILE A 215 -6.06 -5.80 2.20
CA ILE A 215 -5.05 -6.07 1.17
C ILE A 215 -4.70 -4.72 0.55
N HIS A 216 -3.45 -4.28 0.63
CA HIS A 216 -3.11 -2.92 0.21
C HIS A 216 -1.77 -2.80 -0.50
N ILE A 217 -1.70 -1.74 -1.32
CA ILE A 217 -0.49 -1.21 -1.93
C ILE A 217 -0.48 0.32 -1.81
N ASN A 218 0.67 0.94 -2.05
CA ASN A 218 0.84 2.39 -2.09
C ASN A 218 2.02 2.72 -3.03
N ASP A 219 2.05 3.95 -3.55
CA ASP A 219 3.22 4.54 -4.21
C ASP A 219 3.80 3.68 -5.35
N HIS A 220 2.93 3.12 -6.22
CA HIS A 220 3.43 2.30 -7.31
C HIS A 220 4.06 3.13 -8.43
N HIS A 221 3.76 4.43 -8.53
CA HIS A 221 4.48 5.40 -9.36
C HIS A 221 4.73 4.94 -10.81
N SER A 222 3.72 4.34 -11.45
CA SER A 222 3.85 3.77 -12.80
C SER A 222 4.99 2.75 -12.97
N HIS A 223 5.46 2.12 -11.89
CA HIS A 223 6.33 0.94 -11.95
C HIS A 223 5.46 -0.28 -12.29
N LEU A 224 5.07 -0.36 -13.55
CA LEU A 224 4.18 -1.41 -14.06
C LEU A 224 4.96 -2.69 -14.40
N GLU A 225 6.22 -2.52 -14.79
CA GLU A 225 7.18 -3.58 -15.09
C GLU A 225 7.90 -4.09 -13.83
N PRO A 226 8.40 -5.33 -13.85
CA PRO A 226 9.21 -5.85 -12.75
C PRO A 226 10.58 -5.17 -12.65
N ASN A 227 11.04 -4.99 -11.42
CA ASN A 227 12.40 -4.56 -11.11
C ASN A 227 13.37 -5.75 -11.25
N THR A 228 14.25 -5.69 -12.25
CA THR A 228 15.25 -6.74 -12.52
C THR A 228 16.62 -6.46 -11.89
N GLY A 229 16.77 -5.33 -11.19
CA GLY A 229 18.02 -4.88 -10.58
C GLY A 229 18.08 -5.05 -9.06
N ALA A 230 17.14 -5.78 -8.47
CA ALA A 230 17.08 -5.97 -7.03
C ALA A 230 18.06 -7.07 -6.55
N THR A 231 18.66 -6.86 -5.37
CA THR A 231 19.55 -7.84 -4.73
C THR A 231 19.08 -8.09 -3.30
N LEU A 232 18.95 -9.36 -2.92
CA LEU A 232 18.61 -9.79 -1.56
C LEU A 232 19.68 -10.71 -0.99
N ALA A 233 19.90 -10.64 0.32
CA ALA A 233 20.83 -11.51 1.03
C ALA A 233 20.12 -12.77 1.58
N PHE A 234 20.36 -13.92 0.95
CA PHE A 234 19.87 -15.21 1.44
C PHE A 234 20.99 -15.92 2.22
N ASP A 235 20.81 -16.13 3.53
CA ASP A 235 21.85 -16.63 4.45
C ASP A 235 23.17 -15.82 4.36
N GLY A 236 23.05 -14.50 4.19
CA GLY A 236 24.18 -13.58 4.05
C GLY A 236 24.88 -13.63 2.70
N ILE A 237 24.31 -14.31 1.69
CA ILE A 237 24.82 -14.35 0.33
C ILE A 237 23.92 -13.48 -0.56
N GLU A 238 24.49 -12.40 -1.07
CA GLU A 238 23.84 -11.54 -2.08
C GLU A 238 23.43 -12.37 -3.29
N THR A 239 22.18 -12.21 -3.68
CA THR A 239 21.54 -12.93 -4.78
C THR A 239 20.68 -11.93 -5.52
N ASP A 240 20.92 -11.76 -6.81
CA ASP A 240 20.10 -10.92 -7.67
C ASP A 240 18.77 -11.61 -7.91
N VAL A 241 17.69 -10.84 -7.77
CA VAL A 241 16.31 -11.30 -7.88
C VAL A 241 15.52 -10.34 -8.74
N GLU A 242 14.44 -10.83 -9.32
CA GLU A 242 13.42 -9.97 -9.90
C GLU A 242 12.33 -9.69 -8.85
N THR A 243 11.98 -8.42 -8.63
CA THR A 243 10.89 -8.02 -7.71
C THR A 243 9.77 -7.26 -8.42
N GLY A 244 8.59 -7.24 -7.79
CA GLY A 244 7.47 -6.39 -8.20
C GLY A 244 6.91 -6.65 -9.61
N GLY A 245 6.39 -5.58 -10.20
CA GLY A 245 5.62 -5.59 -11.43
C GLY A 245 4.13 -5.73 -11.14
N PHE A 246 3.31 -4.85 -11.71
CA PHE A 246 1.87 -4.82 -11.45
C PHE A 246 1.14 -6.14 -11.78
N PRO A 247 1.53 -6.91 -12.82
CA PRO A 247 0.99 -8.25 -13.04
C PRO A 247 1.17 -9.22 -11.85
N ARG A 248 2.24 -9.10 -11.06
CA ARG A 248 2.40 -9.89 -9.82
C ARG A 248 1.51 -9.37 -8.71
N VAL A 249 1.36 -8.05 -8.60
CA VAL A 249 0.40 -7.43 -7.67
C VAL A 249 -0.99 -8.02 -7.90
N ILE A 250 -1.46 -8.06 -9.16
CA ILE A 250 -2.76 -8.65 -9.53
C ILE A 250 -2.88 -10.09 -9.01
N THR A 251 -1.91 -10.95 -9.32
CA THR A 251 -1.93 -12.35 -8.89
C THR A 251 -1.96 -12.47 -7.36
N LYS A 252 -1.10 -11.73 -6.67
CA LYS A 252 -1.01 -11.81 -5.21
C LYS A 252 -2.28 -11.33 -4.52
N VAL A 253 -2.89 -10.24 -5.01
CA VAL A 253 -4.18 -9.76 -4.51
C VAL A 253 -5.26 -10.83 -4.68
N TYR A 254 -5.33 -11.48 -5.84
CA TYR A 254 -6.30 -12.58 -6.06
C TYR A 254 -6.05 -13.80 -5.18
N ASP A 255 -4.80 -14.14 -4.88
CA ASP A 255 -4.48 -15.23 -3.96
C ASP A 255 -4.98 -14.91 -2.55
N LEU A 256 -4.70 -13.70 -2.03
CA LEU A 256 -5.18 -13.24 -0.72
C LEU A 256 -6.71 -13.14 -0.65
N LEU A 257 -7.36 -12.69 -1.73
CA LEU A 257 -8.81 -12.61 -1.82
C LEU A 257 -9.49 -13.98 -1.66
N ARG A 258 -8.89 -15.06 -2.18
CA ARG A 258 -9.46 -16.42 -2.08
C ARG A 258 -9.43 -16.96 -0.65
N ASP A 259 -8.46 -16.51 0.15
CA ASP A 259 -8.23 -17.00 1.51
C ASP A 259 -8.90 -16.12 2.59
N SER A 260 -9.49 -14.99 2.18
CA SER A 260 -10.08 -13.98 3.06
C SER A 260 -11.60 -14.10 3.18
N TYR A 261 -12.14 -13.97 4.41
CA TYR A 261 -13.60 -13.96 4.65
C TYR A 261 -14.22 -12.57 4.49
N GLN A 262 -13.56 -11.52 5.00
CA GLN A 262 -13.97 -10.11 4.86
C GLN A 262 -12.84 -9.28 4.23
N PRO A 263 -12.56 -9.44 2.93
CA PRO A 263 -11.49 -8.72 2.26
C PRO A 263 -11.86 -7.26 1.96
N LEU A 264 -10.90 -6.36 2.14
CA LEU A 264 -10.96 -4.96 1.76
C LEU A 264 -9.68 -4.61 0.98
N VAL A 265 -9.79 -4.31 -0.30
CA VAL A 265 -8.63 -4.07 -1.19
C VAL A 265 -8.43 -2.57 -1.43
N LEU A 266 -7.29 -2.02 -1.00
CA LEU A 266 -7.06 -0.58 -0.96
C LEU A 266 -5.77 -0.18 -1.68
N HIS A 267 -5.75 1.04 -2.24
CA HIS A 267 -4.54 1.65 -2.77
C HIS A 267 -4.36 3.05 -2.18
N ALA A 268 -3.24 3.31 -1.50
CA ALA A 268 -3.05 4.52 -0.69
C ALA A 268 -2.36 5.68 -1.43
N GLY A 269 -2.79 5.99 -2.66
CA GLY A 269 -2.25 7.11 -3.44
C GLY A 269 -0.94 6.84 -4.18
N ASP A 270 -0.54 7.82 -4.98
CA ASP A 270 0.62 7.84 -5.87
C ASP A 270 0.68 6.61 -6.79
N ALA A 271 -0.41 6.46 -7.54
CA ALA A 271 -0.49 5.51 -8.62
C ALA A 271 0.37 5.96 -9.81
N ILE A 272 0.22 7.23 -10.19
CA ILE A 272 0.79 7.79 -11.40
C ILE A 272 2.10 8.56 -11.12
N THR A 273 2.81 8.88 -12.20
CA THR A 273 4.12 9.57 -12.24
C THR A 273 5.26 8.71 -11.70
N GLY A 274 6.40 8.66 -12.41
CA GLY A 274 7.61 7.94 -11.95
C GLY A 274 8.34 7.15 -13.03
N THR A 275 7.66 6.77 -14.12
CA THR A 275 8.27 6.10 -15.26
C THR A 275 7.76 6.68 -16.59
N ILE A 276 8.38 6.26 -17.70
CA ILE A 276 7.98 6.66 -19.06
C ILE A 276 6.53 6.24 -19.41
N PHE A 277 5.95 5.25 -18.70
CA PHE A 277 4.55 4.88 -18.88
C PHE A 277 3.63 6.06 -18.58
N PHE A 278 3.87 6.81 -17.50
CA PHE A 278 3.08 8.00 -17.19
C PHE A 278 3.30 9.09 -18.25
N SER A 279 4.55 9.41 -18.59
CA SER A 279 4.85 10.46 -19.55
C SER A 279 4.20 10.20 -20.91
N SER A 280 4.13 8.93 -21.33
CA SER A 280 3.62 8.53 -22.65
C SER A 280 2.10 8.29 -22.66
N PHE A 281 1.51 7.81 -21.57
CA PHE A 281 0.11 7.37 -21.53
C PHE A 281 -0.76 8.13 -20.52
N LYS A 282 -0.20 9.09 -19.79
CA LYS A 282 -0.90 10.00 -18.87
C LYS A 282 -1.84 9.27 -17.90
N GLY A 283 -1.34 8.19 -17.30
CA GLY A 283 -2.08 7.37 -16.33
C GLY A 283 -2.98 6.28 -16.93
N ARG A 284 -3.13 6.20 -18.26
CA ARG A 284 -4.00 5.20 -18.88
C ARG A 284 -3.51 3.77 -18.68
N ALA A 285 -2.19 3.54 -18.77
CA ALA A 285 -1.60 2.22 -18.56
C ALA A 285 -1.81 1.74 -17.11
N ASP A 286 -1.61 2.64 -16.16
CA ASP A 286 -1.83 2.44 -14.71
C ASP A 286 -3.30 2.06 -14.45
N ALA A 287 -4.23 2.87 -14.96
CA ALA A 287 -5.67 2.62 -14.81
C ALA A 287 -6.11 1.27 -15.36
N ASP A 288 -5.66 0.89 -16.56
CA ASP A 288 -6.04 -0.39 -17.19
C ASP A 288 -5.55 -1.60 -16.38
N LEU A 289 -4.37 -1.50 -15.75
CA LEU A 289 -3.84 -2.53 -14.85
C LEU A 289 -4.51 -2.52 -13.47
N MET A 290 -4.74 -1.35 -12.87
CA MET A 290 -5.49 -1.22 -11.61
C MET A 290 -6.90 -1.81 -11.72
N ASN A 291 -7.53 -1.66 -12.88
CA ASN A 291 -8.85 -2.23 -13.18
C ASN A 291 -8.86 -3.76 -13.29
N GLU A 292 -7.70 -4.44 -13.39
CA GLU A 292 -7.63 -5.90 -13.21
C GLU A 292 -7.88 -6.34 -11.78
N ILE A 293 -7.58 -5.49 -10.79
CA ILE A 293 -7.86 -5.74 -9.37
C ILE A 293 -9.27 -5.25 -9.02
N CYS A 294 -9.65 -4.08 -9.53
CA CYS A 294 -10.85 -3.36 -9.13
C CYS A 294 -10.89 -3.09 -7.62
N PHE A 295 -10.02 -2.18 -7.19
CA PHE A 295 -9.85 -1.81 -5.78
C PHE A 295 -11.18 -1.36 -5.16
N ASP A 296 -11.40 -1.69 -3.89
CA ASP A 296 -12.57 -1.21 -3.15
C ASP A 296 -12.47 0.31 -2.91
N ALA A 297 -11.25 0.86 -2.78
CA ALA A 297 -11.00 2.29 -2.79
C ALA A 297 -9.54 2.63 -3.16
N PHE A 298 -9.37 3.83 -3.72
CA PHE A 298 -8.09 4.48 -3.99
C PHE A 298 -8.06 5.83 -3.28
N ALA A 299 -7.07 6.10 -2.45
CA ALA A 299 -6.83 7.46 -1.94
C ALA A 299 -6.06 8.28 -2.97
N LEU A 300 -6.26 9.59 -2.98
CA LEU A 300 -5.35 10.49 -3.69
C LEU A 300 -4.07 10.69 -2.89
N GLY A 301 -2.94 10.69 -3.59
CA GLY A 301 -1.65 11.18 -3.13
C GLY A 301 -1.25 12.47 -3.83
N ASN A 302 -0.03 12.92 -3.56
CA ASN A 302 0.42 14.22 -4.04
C ASN A 302 0.70 14.22 -5.54
N HIS A 303 1.19 13.11 -6.10
CA HIS A 303 1.59 13.02 -7.50
C HIS A 303 0.39 12.86 -8.46
N GLU A 304 -0.79 12.56 -7.92
CA GLU A 304 -2.03 12.59 -8.69
C GLU A 304 -2.33 13.99 -9.29
N PHE A 305 -1.77 15.06 -8.73
CA PHE A 305 -1.98 16.44 -9.17
C PHE A 305 -0.87 17.00 -10.07
N ASP A 306 0.11 16.19 -10.48
CA ASP A 306 1.28 16.68 -11.21
C ASP A 306 0.89 17.31 -12.57
N ASP A 307 -0.08 16.69 -13.25
CA ASP A 307 -0.68 17.18 -14.50
C ASP A 307 -1.99 17.97 -14.24
N SER A 308 -2.05 18.63 -13.08
CA SER A 308 -3.19 19.40 -12.58
C SER A 308 -4.48 18.59 -12.35
N ASP A 309 -5.52 19.28 -11.90
CA ASP A 309 -6.88 18.74 -11.74
C ASP A 309 -7.43 18.15 -13.05
N ALA A 310 -7.00 18.67 -14.20
CA ALA A 310 -7.44 18.20 -15.50
C ALA A 310 -6.84 16.82 -15.83
N GLY A 311 -5.52 16.66 -15.68
CA GLY A 311 -4.86 15.36 -15.87
C GLY A 311 -5.33 14.33 -14.86
N LEU A 312 -5.57 14.73 -13.61
CA LEU A 312 -6.20 13.86 -12.61
C LEU A 312 -7.60 13.42 -13.06
N ALA A 313 -8.45 14.34 -13.51
CA ALA A 313 -9.78 14.00 -13.99
C ALA A 313 -9.75 13.01 -15.17
N ASP A 314 -8.78 13.13 -16.09
CA ASP A 314 -8.57 12.19 -17.18
C ASP A 314 -8.17 10.81 -16.67
N PHE A 315 -7.20 10.73 -15.75
CA PHE A 315 -6.81 9.48 -15.10
C PHE A 315 -7.99 8.80 -14.39
N LEU A 316 -8.77 9.56 -13.60
CA LEU A 316 -9.97 9.04 -12.92
C LEU A 316 -11.04 8.59 -13.92
N GLY A 317 -11.10 9.24 -15.08
CA GLY A 317 -11.93 8.85 -16.22
C GLY A 317 -11.50 7.52 -16.83
N PHE A 318 -10.20 7.26 -16.95
CA PHE A 318 -9.68 5.95 -17.37
C PHE A 318 -9.95 4.87 -16.32
N LEU A 319 -9.69 5.17 -15.05
CA LEU A 319 -9.91 4.26 -13.93
C LEU A 319 -11.37 3.82 -13.84
N ASN A 320 -12.32 4.75 -14.00
CA ASN A 320 -13.75 4.45 -13.87
C ASN A 320 -14.49 4.28 -15.21
N GLY A 321 -13.75 4.26 -16.32
CA GLY A 321 -14.27 4.09 -17.68
C GLY A 321 -14.19 2.65 -18.20
N ASP A 322 -13.73 1.69 -17.40
CA ASP A 322 -13.49 0.31 -17.81
C ASP A 322 -14.77 -0.39 -18.32
N GLU A 323 -14.65 -1.06 -19.47
CA GLU A 323 -15.78 -1.70 -20.15
C GLU A 323 -16.39 -2.89 -19.38
N ARG A 324 -15.69 -3.44 -18.39
CA ARG A 324 -16.22 -4.53 -17.54
C ARG A 324 -17.09 -3.99 -16.41
N GLY A 325 -17.16 -2.67 -16.24
CA GLY A 325 -17.93 -2.01 -15.19
C GLY A 325 -17.20 -1.99 -13.85
N CYS A 326 -15.87 -2.06 -13.83
CA CYS A 326 -15.12 -1.73 -12.63
C CYS A 326 -15.31 -0.25 -12.29
N THR A 327 -15.52 0.05 -11.02
CA THR A 327 -15.59 1.43 -10.52
C THR A 327 -14.87 1.44 -9.18
N THR A 328 -13.76 2.17 -9.11
CA THR A 328 -12.93 2.33 -7.93
C THR A 328 -13.24 3.69 -7.30
N PRO A 329 -13.93 3.74 -6.14
CA PRO A 329 -14.12 4.98 -5.40
C PRO A 329 -12.79 5.66 -5.09
N VAL A 330 -12.71 6.95 -5.38
CA VAL A 330 -11.55 7.80 -5.12
C VAL A 330 -11.81 8.61 -3.87
N LEU A 331 -10.94 8.51 -2.87
CA LEU A 331 -11.15 9.06 -1.53
C LEU A 331 -10.12 10.14 -1.19
N ALA A 332 -10.58 11.34 -0.80
CA ALA A 332 -9.74 12.39 -0.23
C ALA A 332 -10.62 13.44 0.48
N ALA A 333 -10.97 13.19 1.74
CA ALA A 333 -11.90 14.03 2.52
C ALA A 333 -11.39 15.45 2.76
N ASN A 334 -10.07 15.64 2.75
CA ASN A 334 -9.46 16.95 2.94
C ASN A 334 -9.20 17.68 1.62
N VAL A 335 -9.55 17.11 0.46
CA VAL A 335 -9.43 17.76 -0.85
C VAL A 335 -10.79 18.26 -1.31
N VAL A 336 -10.92 19.57 -1.49
CA VAL A 336 -12.20 20.21 -1.81
C VAL A 336 -12.09 21.06 -3.07
N PRO A 337 -12.35 20.48 -4.25
CA PRO A 337 -12.44 21.22 -5.51
C PRO A 337 -13.68 22.12 -5.55
N GLU A 338 -13.53 23.31 -6.15
CA GLU A 338 -14.66 24.22 -6.41
C GLU A 338 -15.59 23.65 -7.50
N VAL A 339 -16.89 23.99 -7.45
CA VAL A 339 -17.84 23.63 -8.50
C VAL A 339 -17.46 24.32 -9.83
N GLY A 340 -17.46 23.56 -10.91
CA GLY A 340 -17.05 24.01 -12.24
C GLY A 340 -15.60 23.68 -12.60
N THR A 341 -14.88 22.97 -11.73
CA THR A 341 -13.53 22.43 -11.99
C THR A 341 -13.60 21.04 -12.64
N PRO A 342 -12.52 20.53 -13.25
CA PRO A 342 -12.49 19.18 -13.82
C PRO A 342 -12.87 18.07 -12.82
N LEU A 343 -12.42 18.19 -11.57
CA LEU A 343 -12.70 17.22 -10.50
C LEU A 343 -14.11 17.34 -9.92
N ARG A 344 -14.75 18.51 -10.11
CA ARG A 344 -16.12 18.78 -9.66
C ARG A 344 -16.86 19.64 -10.69
N PRO A 345 -17.29 19.05 -11.82
CA PRO A 345 -17.83 19.82 -12.94
C PRO A 345 -19.16 20.51 -12.60
N ASP A 346 -19.94 19.96 -11.67
CA ASP A 346 -21.20 20.55 -11.20
C ASP A 346 -21.45 20.26 -9.72
N ALA A 347 -22.57 20.75 -9.18
CA ALA A 347 -22.88 20.65 -7.75
C ALA A 347 -23.20 19.21 -7.31
N ASP A 348 -23.68 18.37 -8.23
CA ASP A 348 -24.16 17.01 -7.97
C ASP A 348 -23.10 15.94 -8.33
N THR A 349 -22.06 16.32 -9.07
CA THR A 349 -21.01 15.44 -9.57
C THR A 349 -19.65 15.83 -8.98
N SER A 350 -19.07 14.92 -8.22
CA SER A 350 -17.68 14.98 -7.74
C SER A 350 -16.98 13.69 -8.11
N LEU A 351 -15.75 13.77 -8.63
CA LEU A 351 -14.92 12.60 -8.91
C LEU A 351 -14.25 12.06 -7.64
N ILE A 352 -14.24 12.86 -6.57
CA ILE A 352 -13.63 12.56 -5.27
C ILE A 352 -14.73 12.45 -4.22
N GLN A 353 -14.60 11.47 -3.32
CA GLN A 353 -15.48 11.24 -2.17
C GLN A 353 -14.71 11.41 -0.85
N ASP A 354 -15.40 11.74 0.23
CA ASP A 354 -14.74 11.85 1.54
C ASP A 354 -14.40 10.45 2.10
N TYR A 355 -15.36 9.53 1.97
CA TYR A 355 -15.28 8.18 2.52
C TYR A 355 -16.17 7.22 1.72
N MET A 356 -15.95 5.93 1.95
CA MET A 356 -16.89 4.88 1.57
C MET A 356 -17.26 4.00 2.78
N ILE A 357 -18.34 3.21 2.64
CA ILE A 357 -18.76 2.25 3.66
C ILE A 357 -18.85 0.87 3.02
N ARG A 358 -18.08 -0.08 3.55
CA ARG A 358 -18.13 -1.49 3.14
C ARG A 358 -18.95 -2.29 4.13
N ASP A 359 -19.90 -3.08 3.63
CA ASP A 359 -20.76 -3.97 4.43
C ASP A 359 -20.43 -5.44 4.15
N PHE A 360 -20.01 -6.18 5.18
CA PHE A 360 -19.72 -7.61 5.14
C PHE A 360 -20.83 -8.46 5.76
N GLY A 361 -22.10 -8.13 5.48
CA GLY A 361 -23.25 -8.87 6.01
C GLY A 361 -23.58 -8.50 7.45
N GLY A 362 -23.51 -7.21 7.79
CA GLY A 362 -23.81 -6.64 9.10
C GLY A 362 -22.60 -5.96 9.76
N THR A 363 -21.39 -6.32 9.35
CA THR A 363 -20.14 -5.65 9.76
C THR A 363 -19.84 -4.52 8.78
N ARG A 364 -20.10 -3.28 9.21
CA ARG A 364 -19.85 -2.07 8.42
C ARG A 364 -18.49 -1.48 8.78
N VAL A 365 -17.66 -1.22 7.78
CA VAL A 365 -16.35 -0.57 7.89
C VAL A 365 -16.38 0.73 7.10
N GLY A 366 -16.06 1.84 7.76
CA GLY A 366 -15.88 3.13 7.12
C GLY A 366 -14.43 3.30 6.67
N VAL A 367 -14.21 3.74 5.44
CA VAL A 367 -12.87 4.04 4.90
C VAL A 367 -12.83 5.51 4.51
N ILE A 368 -11.98 6.31 5.16
CA ILE A 368 -11.86 7.76 4.95
C ILE A 368 -10.54 8.05 4.24
N GLY A 369 -10.56 8.82 3.15
CA GLY A 369 -9.35 9.23 2.42
C GLY A 369 -8.74 10.50 2.99
N ILE A 370 -7.41 10.60 3.10
CA ILE A 370 -6.69 11.82 3.48
C ILE A 370 -5.41 11.95 2.63
N ASP A 371 -5.21 13.11 2.03
CA ASP A 371 -3.99 13.48 1.27
C ASP A 371 -3.11 14.45 2.06
N ILE A 372 -1.81 14.54 1.75
CA ILE A 372 -0.83 15.44 2.38
C ILE A 372 -0.94 16.87 1.83
N ALA A 373 -1.76 17.69 2.48
CA ALA A 373 -2.10 19.04 2.01
C ALA A 373 -0.86 19.89 1.70
N GLY A 374 0.04 19.97 2.67
CA GLY A 374 1.21 20.83 2.59
C GLY A 374 2.24 20.39 1.56
N LYS A 375 2.32 19.11 1.17
CA LYS A 375 3.24 18.65 0.12
C LYS A 375 2.57 18.76 -1.25
N THR A 376 1.29 18.38 -1.37
CA THR A 376 0.52 18.43 -2.63
C THR A 376 0.37 19.84 -3.19
N GLN A 377 -0.02 20.82 -2.36
CA GLN A 377 -0.23 22.21 -2.80
C GLN A 377 1.02 22.91 -3.36
N ASN A 378 2.15 22.27 -3.18
CA ASN A 378 3.40 22.94 -2.92
C ASN A 378 4.42 22.31 -3.88
N SER A 379 4.42 20.98 -4.01
CA SER A 379 5.34 20.21 -4.85
C SER A 379 4.65 19.48 -6.00
N SER A 380 3.36 19.77 -6.22
CA SER A 380 2.57 19.31 -7.36
C SER A 380 1.79 20.50 -7.95
N SER A 381 0.81 20.27 -8.82
CA SER A 381 0.15 21.32 -9.63
C SER A 381 -1.38 21.43 -9.48
N PRO A 382 -1.99 21.27 -8.28
CA PRO A 382 -3.44 21.42 -8.14
C PRO A 382 -3.90 22.84 -8.51
N LEU A 383 -5.14 22.97 -8.98
CA LEU A 383 -5.71 24.29 -9.27
C LEU A 383 -5.80 25.14 -7.99
N PRO A 384 -5.63 26.48 -8.07
CA PRO A 384 -5.86 27.37 -6.92
C PRO A 384 -7.28 27.27 -6.32
N THR A 385 -8.24 26.79 -7.11
CA THR A 385 -9.63 26.53 -6.72
C THR A 385 -9.84 25.20 -5.99
N THR A 386 -8.80 24.38 -5.86
CA THR A 386 -8.83 23.11 -5.13
C THR A 386 -8.17 23.32 -3.78
N ARG A 387 -9.01 23.31 -2.74
CA ARG A 387 -8.55 23.61 -1.37
C ARG A 387 -8.18 22.32 -0.67
N PHE A 388 -7.06 22.36 0.05
CA PHE A 388 -6.64 21.29 0.93
C PHE A 388 -6.88 21.72 2.38
N LEU A 389 -7.59 20.87 3.13
CA LEU A 389 -7.91 21.08 4.54
C LEU A 389 -6.87 20.37 5.42
N ASP A 390 -6.80 20.79 6.69
CA ASP A 390 -5.96 20.13 7.70
C ASP A 390 -6.34 18.65 7.85
N GLU A 391 -5.34 17.79 7.80
CA GLU A 391 -5.45 16.34 7.78
C GLU A 391 -6.11 15.82 9.06
N ARG A 392 -5.66 16.31 10.22
CA ARG A 392 -6.13 15.89 11.54
C ARG A 392 -7.56 16.34 11.82
N GLU A 393 -7.84 17.62 11.63
CA GLU A 393 -9.18 18.19 11.85
C GLU A 393 -10.21 17.52 10.95
N THR A 394 -9.84 17.27 9.69
CA THR A 394 -10.72 16.60 8.72
C THR A 394 -10.94 15.14 9.09
N ALA A 395 -9.87 14.40 9.40
CA ALA A 395 -9.97 13.00 9.82
C ALA A 395 -10.90 12.87 11.04
N GLN A 396 -10.68 13.61 12.12
CA GLN A 396 -11.53 13.53 13.31
C GLN A 396 -13.00 13.86 13.00
N ALA A 397 -13.26 14.89 12.19
CA ALA A 397 -14.62 15.27 11.83
C ALA A 397 -15.35 14.15 11.08
N LYS A 398 -14.66 13.42 10.19
CA LYS A 398 -15.25 12.29 9.44
C LYS A 398 -15.41 11.03 10.27
N ILE A 399 -14.51 10.78 11.21
CA ILE A 399 -14.67 9.72 12.21
C ILE A 399 -15.92 9.97 13.06
N ASP A 400 -16.09 11.21 13.56
CA ASP A 400 -17.25 11.60 14.36
C ASP A 400 -18.55 11.48 13.55
N GLU A 401 -18.52 11.84 12.26
CA GLU A 401 -19.66 11.72 11.34
C GLU A 401 -20.09 10.27 11.14
N LEU A 402 -19.15 9.35 10.93
CA LEU A 402 -19.43 7.92 10.74
C LEU A 402 -19.85 7.24 12.05
N SER A 403 -19.21 7.57 13.17
CA SER A 403 -19.57 7.07 14.50
C SER A 403 -21.00 7.46 14.87
N ALA A 404 -21.43 8.69 14.53
CA ALA A 404 -22.83 9.12 14.73
C ALA A 404 -23.86 8.31 13.91
N GLN A 405 -23.42 7.60 12.88
CA GLN A 405 -24.23 6.68 12.05
C GLN A 405 -24.14 5.21 12.54
N GLY A 406 -23.45 4.96 13.66
CA GLY A 406 -23.18 3.64 14.23
C GLY A 406 -22.20 2.82 13.40
N ILE A 407 -21.24 3.49 12.76
CA ILE A 407 -20.13 2.87 12.05
C ILE A 407 -18.88 3.12 12.89
N ASP A 408 -18.56 2.11 13.70
CA ASP A 408 -17.55 2.19 14.75
C ASP A 408 -16.32 1.32 14.40
N ARG A 409 -16.12 1.03 13.11
CA ARG A 409 -14.92 0.38 12.55
C ARG A 409 -14.38 1.27 11.46
N ILE A 410 -13.27 1.94 11.72
CA ILE A 410 -12.77 3.06 10.93
C ILE A 410 -11.36 2.77 10.44
N VAL A 411 -11.22 2.82 9.11
CA VAL A 411 -9.93 2.79 8.41
C VAL A 411 -9.69 4.19 7.85
N LEU A 412 -8.54 4.78 8.16
CA LEU A 412 -8.00 5.88 7.37
C LEU A 412 -7.14 5.30 6.25
N LEU A 413 -7.43 5.68 5.01
CA LEU A 413 -6.61 5.43 3.84
C LEU A 413 -5.89 6.74 3.52
N THR A 414 -4.62 6.83 3.89
CA THR A 414 -3.88 8.09 3.92
C THR A 414 -2.74 8.09 2.91
N HIS A 415 -2.42 9.27 2.41
CA HIS A 415 -1.19 9.54 1.69
C HIS A 415 -0.45 10.65 2.44
N PHE A 416 -0.04 10.37 3.68
CA PHE A 416 0.38 11.41 4.64
C PHE A 416 1.79 11.26 5.20
N GLN A 417 2.51 10.18 4.87
CA GLN A 417 3.79 9.72 5.45
C GLN A 417 3.62 8.91 6.73
N TYR A 418 4.44 7.86 6.85
CA TYR A 418 4.40 6.91 7.95
C TYR A 418 4.57 7.57 9.34
N GLU A 419 5.56 8.45 9.52
CA GLU A 419 5.75 9.13 10.81
C GLU A 419 4.57 10.06 11.16
N ASN A 420 3.99 10.72 10.15
CA ASN A 420 2.81 11.56 10.35
C ASN A 420 1.58 10.70 10.66
N ASP A 421 1.42 9.53 10.03
CA ASP A 421 0.36 8.57 10.33
C ASP A 421 0.45 8.06 11.77
N LEU A 422 1.65 7.75 12.26
CA LEU A 422 1.87 7.35 13.65
C LEU A 422 1.49 8.46 14.63
N GLN A 423 1.81 9.72 14.31
CA GLN A 423 1.42 10.86 15.12
C GLN A 423 -0.08 11.11 15.05
N LEU A 424 -0.67 11.07 13.85
CA LEU A 424 -2.09 11.28 13.61
C LEU A 424 -2.93 10.27 14.40
N ALA A 425 -2.56 8.98 14.37
CA ALA A 425 -3.20 7.94 15.17
C ALA A 425 -3.26 8.30 16.66
N GLN A 426 -2.18 8.85 17.22
CA GLN A 426 -2.09 9.24 18.64
C GLN A 426 -2.88 10.52 18.98
N GLU A 427 -3.28 11.28 17.98
CA GLU A 427 -3.97 12.57 18.13
C GLU A 427 -5.47 12.52 17.81
N LEU A 428 -5.96 11.37 17.36
CA LEU A 428 -7.35 11.07 17.02
C LEU A 428 -8.05 10.24 18.10
N ARG A 429 -9.38 10.13 17.98
CA ARG A 429 -10.26 9.23 18.74
C ARG A 429 -11.09 8.42 17.78
N GLY A 430 -11.19 7.11 18.01
CA GLY A 430 -12.09 6.23 17.24
C GLY A 430 -11.57 5.84 15.86
N VAL A 431 -10.27 6.01 15.59
CA VAL A 431 -9.58 5.40 14.46
C VAL A 431 -9.10 4.01 14.87
N ASP A 432 -9.27 3.01 14.02
CA ASP A 432 -8.84 1.63 14.29
C ASP A 432 -7.61 1.24 13.48
N VAL A 433 -7.56 1.70 12.22
CA VAL A 433 -6.52 1.34 11.26
C VAL A 433 -6.12 2.57 10.44
N ILE A 434 -4.83 2.68 10.14
CA ILE A 434 -4.29 3.59 9.12
C ILE A 434 -3.51 2.77 8.09
N ILE A 435 -3.90 2.90 6.83
CA ILE A 435 -3.20 2.36 5.66
C ILE A 435 -2.62 3.54 4.89
N GLY A 436 -1.31 3.69 4.92
CA GLY A 436 -0.62 4.90 4.45
C GLY A 436 0.20 4.74 3.16
N GLY A 437 0.61 5.88 2.60
CA GLY A 437 1.59 6.03 1.50
C GLY A 437 2.54 7.23 1.70
N ASP A 438 3.08 7.79 0.61
CA ASP A 438 3.98 8.96 0.49
C ASP A 438 5.44 8.69 0.86
N SER A 439 5.67 8.10 2.03
CA SER A 439 7.02 7.97 2.60
C SER A 439 7.81 6.77 2.08
N HIS A 440 7.20 5.94 1.25
CA HIS A 440 7.78 4.70 0.72
C HIS A 440 8.32 3.80 1.85
N THR A 441 7.55 3.62 2.93
CA THR A 441 8.08 2.95 4.12
C THR A 441 8.00 1.43 4.00
N LEU A 442 9.16 0.77 4.10
CA LEU A 442 9.24 -0.69 4.23
C LEU A 442 9.07 -1.12 5.70
N LEU A 443 7.96 -1.79 6.00
CA LEU A 443 7.68 -2.37 7.32
C LEU A 443 7.85 -3.89 7.29
N GLY A 444 8.40 -4.46 8.36
CA GLY A 444 8.66 -5.89 8.51
C GLY A 444 10.11 -6.17 8.91
N GLU A 445 10.33 -6.64 10.14
CA GLU A 445 11.67 -6.84 10.70
C GLU A 445 12.49 -7.89 9.93
N ALA A 446 11.83 -8.90 9.35
CA ALA A 446 12.47 -9.97 8.58
C ALA A 446 13.23 -9.46 7.34
N PHE A 447 12.85 -8.29 6.80
CA PHE A 447 13.52 -7.69 5.65
C PHE A 447 14.95 -7.22 5.97
N ALA A 448 15.26 -6.90 7.23
CA ALA A 448 16.61 -6.52 7.63
C ALA A 448 17.63 -7.65 7.40
N ASP A 449 17.22 -8.90 7.66
CA ASP A 449 18.06 -10.08 7.43
C ASP A 449 18.32 -10.34 5.94
N LEU A 450 17.49 -9.78 5.06
CA LEU A 450 17.61 -9.83 3.60
C LEU A 450 18.42 -8.66 3.03
N GLY A 451 18.94 -7.77 3.88
CA GLY A 451 19.74 -6.61 3.46
C GLY A 451 18.92 -5.37 3.10
N LEU A 452 17.63 -5.35 3.40
CA LEU A 452 16.76 -4.20 3.15
C LEU A 452 16.62 -3.31 4.38
N ASN A 453 16.38 -2.01 4.15
CA ASN A 453 16.22 -1.03 5.21
C ASN A 453 14.75 -0.95 5.66
N THR A 454 14.41 -1.63 6.74
CA THR A 454 13.09 -1.54 7.36
C THR A 454 13.02 -0.42 8.41
N GLN A 455 11.85 0.22 8.53
CA GLN A 455 11.60 1.32 9.48
C GLN A 455 10.79 0.90 10.71
N GLY A 456 10.19 -0.30 10.72
CA GLY A 456 9.35 -0.74 11.83
C GLY A 456 8.65 -2.08 11.61
N PRO A 457 7.93 -2.59 12.62
CA PRO A 457 7.15 -3.82 12.49
C PRO A 457 5.94 -3.62 11.56
N TYR A 458 5.46 -4.72 10.98
CA TYR A 458 4.22 -4.75 10.21
C TYR A 458 3.14 -5.57 10.95
N PRO A 459 1.96 -4.99 11.25
CA PRO A 459 1.73 -3.55 11.35
C PRO A 459 2.50 -2.95 12.53
N THR A 460 2.65 -1.63 12.54
CA THR A 460 3.01 -0.90 13.76
C THR A 460 1.76 -0.59 14.56
N VAL A 461 1.80 -0.80 15.87
CA VAL A 461 0.65 -0.56 16.77
C VAL A 461 0.97 0.59 17.71
N VAL A 462 0.16 1.64 17.64
CA VAL A 462 0.17 2.78 18.57
C VAL A 462 -1.16 2.87 19.29
N ASN A 463 -1.34 3.83 20.22
CA ASN A 463 -2.62 4.04 20.88
C ASN A 463 -3.18 5.42 20.54
N ASP A 464 -4.50 5.50 20.38
CA ASP A 464 -5.22 6.74 20.18
C ASP A 464 -5.35 7.57 21.48
N LEU A 465 -6.05 8.72 21.41
CA LEU A 465 -6.27 9.59 22.58
C LEU A 465 -7.11 8.97 23.71
N ASP A 466 -7.81 7.86 23.45
CA ASP A 466 -8.56 7.08 24.44
C ASP A 466 -7.76 5.86 24.96
N GLY A 467 -6.55 5.66 24.44
CA GLY A 467 -5.68 4.55 24.79
C GLY A 467 -6.07 3.24 24.08
N GLN A 468 -6.86 3.31 23.01
CA GLN A 468 -7.23 2.15 22.19
C GLN A 468 -6.16 1.88 21.14
N PRO A 469 -5.87 0.61 20.82
CA PRO A 469 -4.85 0.25 19.85
C PRO A 469 -5.27 0.64 18.42
N VAL A 470 -4.35 1.25 17.68
CA VAL A 470 -4.48 1.62 16.26
C VAL A 470 -3.40 0.91 15.46
N CYS A 471 -3.78 0.23 14.39
CA CYS A 471 -2.87 -0.52 13.53
C CYS A 471 -2.47 0.33 12.32
N VAL A 472 -1.18 0.63 12.16
CA VAL A 472 -0.64 1.46 11.08
C VAL A 472 0.21 0.58 10.16
N ALA A 473 -0.03 0.66 8.85
CA ALA A 473 0.69 -0.11 7.84
C ALA A 473 0.94 0.69 6.56
N GLN A 474 2.10 0.43 5.93
CA GLN A 474 2.44 0.78 4.55
C GLN A 474 3.01 -0.46 3.85
N ALA A 475 2.96 -0.48 2.52
CA ALA A 475 3.41 -1.55 1.65
C ALA A 475 4.54 -1.09 0.72
N TRP A 476 5.54 -0.41 1.30
CA TRP A 476 6.74 0.05 0.60
C TRP A 476 6.45 0.95 -0.62
N GLN A 477 6.85 0.56 -1.84
CA GLN A 477 6.74 1.37 -3.06
C GLN A 477 6.81 0.49 -4.33
N PHE A 478 6.57 1.11 -5.49
CA PHE A 478 6.96 0.65 -6.83
C PHE A 478 6.43 -0.73 -7.23
N SER A 479 5.24 -1.09 -6.75
CA SER A 479 4.62 -2.41 -6.97
C SER A 479 5.44 -3.59 -6.42
N GLU A 480 6.44 -3.35 -5.58
CA GLU A 480 7.31 -4.42 -5.06
C GLU A 480 6.60 -5.29 -4.02
N LEU A 481 5.60 -4.74 -3.32
CA LEU A 481 5.02 -5.36 -2.14
C LEU A 481 3.49 -5.27 -2.14
N VAL A 482 2.83 -6.34 -1.66
CA VAL A 482 1.40 -6.33 -1.31
C VAL A 482 1.25 -6.59 0.18
N GLY A 483 0.67 -5.65 0.91
CA GLY A 483 0.40 -5.78 2.34
C GLY A 483 -0.85 -6.62 2.60
N GLU A 484 -0.76 -7.60 3.50
CA GLU A 484 -1.90 -8.35 4.07
C GLU A 484 -2.03 -7.98 5.55
N LEU A 485 -3.03 -7.17 5.94
CA LEU A 485 -3.29 -6.83 7.34
C LEU A 485 -4.62 -7.42 7.80
N ARG A 486 -4.61 -8.25 8.84
CA ARG A 486 -5.82 -8.84 9.44
C ARG A 486 -6.13 -8.14 10.75
N VAL A 487 -7.34 -7.61 10.86
CA VAL A 487 -7.80 -6.86 12.04
C VAL A 487 -8.99 -7.56 12.67
N LEU A 488 -8.82 -7.98 13.91
CA LEU A 488 -9.86 -8.61 14.72
C LEU A 488 -10.49 -7.57 15.63
N PHE A 489 -11.81 -7.41 15.49
CA PHE A 489 -12.62 -6.51 16.30
C PHE A 489 -13.37 -7.26 17.40
N ASP A 490 -13.80 -6.54 18.44
CA ASP A 490 -14.80 -7.01 19.38
C ASP A 490 -16.24 -6.58 19.00
N ARG A 491 -17.20 -6.87 19.88
CA ARG A 491 -18.61 -6.46 19.70
C ARG A 491 -18.84 -4.96 19.84
N GLN A 492 -17.91 -4.23 20.46
CA GLN A 492 -17.95 -2.78 20.59
C GLN A 492 -17.32 -2.08 19.37
N GLY A 493 -16.74 -2.84 18.44
CA GLY A 493 -16.04 -2.29 17.27
C GLY A 493 -14.57 -1.97 17.54
N GLN A 494 -14.03 -2.28 18.71
CA GLN A 494 -12.65 -1.97 19.07
C GLN A 494 -11.70 -3.05 18.58
N VAL A 495 -10.48 -2.67 18.20
CA VAL A 495 -9.42 -3.59 17.81
C VAL A 495 -8.98 -4.44 19.00
N ARG A 496 -9.16 -5.76 18.91
CA ARG A 496 -8.58 -6.74 19.85
C ARG A 496 -7.14 -7.06 19.49
N ARG A 497 -6.88 -7.21 18.20
CA ARG A 497 -5.58 -7.61 17.65
C ARG A 497 -5.51 -7.26 16.18
N CYS A 498 -4.32 -6.90 15.73
CA CYS A 498 -3.95 -6.95 14.33
C CYS A 498 -2.63 -7.70 14.15
N ASP A 499 -2.53 -8.41 13.03
CA ASP A 499 -1.33 -9.07 12.55
C ASP A 499 -1.42 -9.21 11.03
N GLY A 500 -0.32 -9.57 10.38
CA GLY A 500 -0.31 -9.61 8.93
C GLY A 500 1.05 -9.91 8.36
N THR A 501 1.12 -9.92 7.03
CA THR A 501 2.33 -10.22 6.28
C THR A 501 2.51 -9.18 5.18
N PRO A 502 3.63 -8.44 5.15
CA PRO A 502 4.01 -7.65 3.99
C PRO A 502 4.68 -8.56 2.96
N HIS A 503 4.04 -8.82 1.83
CA HIS A 503 4.53 -9.80 0.85
C HIS A 503 5.37 -9.14 -0.25
N LEU A 504 6.68 -9.25 -0.17
CA LEU A 504 7.61 -8.90 -1.25
C LEU A 504 7.42 -9.89 -2.41
N LEU A 505 7.10 -9.36 -3.58
CA LEU A 505 6.76 -10.13 -4.76
C LEU A 505 8.03 -10.46 -5.53
N LEU A 506 8.33 -11.75 -5.67
CA LEU A 506 9.54 -12.25 -6.32
C LEU A 506 9.23 -13.03 -7.59
N GLY A 507 10.10 -12.89 -8.60
CA GLY A 507 10.26 -13.86 -9.66
C GLY A 507 10.91 -15.17 -9.17
N ASP A 508 10.95 -16.19 -10.02
CA ASP A 508 11.53 -17.50 -9.69
C ASP A 508 12.92 -17.74 -10.29
N THR A 509 13.53 -16.66 -10.78
CA THR A 509 14.88 -16.57 -11.34
C THR A 509 15.81 -15.87 -10.34
N PHE A 510 17.01 -16.41 -10.18
CA PHE A 510 17.99 -15.93 -9.21
C PHE A 510 19.38 -15.97 -9.83
N GLU A 511 20.21 -14.96 -9.59
CA GLU A 511 21.59 -14.93 -10.04
C GLU A 511 22.56 -14.64 -8.90
N ARG A 512 23.79 -15.15 -9.02
CA ARG A 512 24.91 -14.78 -8.15
C ARG A 512 26.14 -14.55 -9.01
N ASP A 513 26.83 -13.43 -8.80
CA ASP A 513 27.99 -13.02 -9.61
C ASP A 513 27.70 -13.01 -11.13
N GLY A 514 26.48 -12.62 -11.52
CA GLY A 514 26.01 -12.62 -12.92
C GLY A 514 25.79 -14.01 -13.52
N VAL A 515 25.61 -15.04 -12.69
CA VAL A 515 25.34 -16.41 -13.12
C VAL A 515 24.01 -16.90 -12.53
N ALA A 516 23.07 -17.24 -13.42
CA ALA A 516 21.80 -17.83 -13.04
C ALA A 516 21.97 -19.15 -12.24
N LEU A 517 21.29 -19.21 -11.10
CA LEU A 517 21.29 -20.38 -10.22
C LEU A 517 20.42 -21.51 -10.79
N ALA A 518 20.90 -22.75 -10.65
CA ALA A 518 20.19 -23.94 -11.08
C ALA A 518 20.41 -25.11 -10.11
N GLY A 519 19.57 -26.15 -10.23
CA GLY A 519 19.70 -27.37 -9.43
C GLY A 519 19.64 -27.11 -7.92
N ALA A 520 20.63 -27.63 -7.18
CA ALA A 520 20.64 -27.56 -5.72
C ALA A 520 20.73 -26.12 -5.18
N GLN A 521 21.47 -25.22 -5.83
CA GLN A 521 21.64 -23.84 -5.38
C GLN A 521 20.35 -23.03 -5.54
N ARG A 522 19.60 -23.27 -6.62
CA ARG A 522 18.26 -22.68 -6.79
C ARG A 522 17.26 -23.22 -5.76
N LEU A 523 17.30 -24.52 -5.49
CA LEU A 523 16.42 -25.13 -4.49
C LEU A 523 16.70 -24.59 -3.08
N GLU A 524 17.96 -24.34 -2.74
CA GLU A 524 18.34 -23.72 -1.46
C GLU A 524 17.72 -22.32 -1.29
N VAL A 525 17.79 -21.46 -2.31
CA VAL A 525 17.13 -20.14 -2.28
C VAL A 525 15.60 -20.28 -2.17
N LEU A 526 15.00 -21.21 -2.92
CA LEU A 526 13.56 -21.45 -2.82
C LEU A 526 13.12 -21.97 -1.45
N ASP A 527 13.92 -22.83 -0.82
CA ASP A 527 13.64 -23.33 0.53
C ASP A 527 13.73 -22.20 1.56
N LEU A 528 14.69 -21.27 1.41
CA LEU A 528 14.79 -20.06 2.24
C LEU A 528 13.60 -19.13 2.04
N ILE A 529 13.19 -18.89 0.78
CA ILE A 529 12.00 -18.10 0.47
C ILE A 529 10.75 -18.74 1.07
N ALA A 530 10.57 -20.07 0.94
CA ALA A 530 9.44 -20.78 1.52
C ALA A 530 9.42 -20.78 3.06
N ALA A 531 10.57 -20.55 3.71
CA ALA A 531 10.69 -20.43 5.15
C ALA A 531 10.46 -19.00 5.67
N THR A 532 10.39 -17.99 4.79
CA THR A 532 10.21 -16.57 5.13
C THR A 532 8.83 -16.09 4.63
N PRO A 533 7.82 -15.94 5.52
CA PRO A 533 6.45 -15.57 5.14
C PRO A 533 6.33 -14.29 4.30
N GLU A 534 7.21 -13.33 4.54
CA GLU A 534 7.28 -12.04 3.86
C GLU A 534 7.72 -12.14 2.40
N LEU A 535 8.26 -13.29 1.97
CA LEU A 535 8.69 -13.51 0.59
C LEU A 535 7.68 -14.36 -0.17
N SER A 536 7.25 -13.91 -1.35
CA SER A 536 6.32 -14.65 -2.19
C SER A 536 6.88 -14.81 -3.60
N ILE A 537 7.11 -16.06 -4.04
CA ILE A 537 7.27 -16.34 -5.46
C ILE A 537 5.92 -16.17 -6.12
N VAL A 538 5.78 -15.15 -6.96
CA VAL A 538 4.51 -14.83 -7.62
C VAL A 538 4.70 -14.87 -9.13
N ARG A 539 3.87 -15.67 -9.80
CA ARG A 539 3.78 -15.64 -11.25
C ARG A 539 3.02 -14.39 -11.68
N PRO A 540 3.47 -13.66 -12.71
CA PRO A 540 2.69 -12.57 -13.31
C PRO A 540 1.32 -13.02 -13.79
N ASP A 541 0.30 -12.18 -13.61
CA ASP A 541 -1.05 -12.43 -14.15
C ASP A 541 -1.05 -12.38 -15.68
N ASP A 542 -1.61 -13.41 -16.32
CA ASP A 542 -1.57 -13.54 -17.78
C ASP A 542 -2.31 -12.39 -18.51
N ARG A 543 -3.33 -11.78 -17.90
CA ARG A 543 -4.06 -10.65 -18.51
C ARG A 543 -3.35 -9.34 -18.25
N GLY A 544 -2.86 -9.12 -17.04
CA GLY A 544 -1.97 -8.00 -16.70
C GLY A 544 -0.79 -7.94 -17.65
N GLU A 545 -0.09 -9.06 -17.88
CA GLU A 545 1.02 -9.17 -18.84
C GLU A 545 0.62 -8.76 -20.27
N ARG A 546 -0.59 -9.10 -20.73
CA ARG A 546 -1.04 -8.69 -22.08
C ARG A 546 -1.32 -7.20 -22.17
N ILE A 547 -1.85 -6.60 -21.10
CA ILE A 547 -2.11 -5.15 -21.04
C ILE A 547 -0.76 -4.43 -21.00
N LEU A 548 0.13 -4.84 -20.09
CA LEU A 548 1.47 -4.28 -19.97
C LEU A 548 2.25 -4.40 -21.28
N GLY A 549 2.25 -5.58 -21.90
CA GLY A 549 2.93 -5.80 -23.18
C GLY A 549 2.41 -4.90 -24.31
N PHE A 550 1.11 -4.61 -24.35
CA PHE A 550 0.55 -3.67 -25.34
C PHE A 550 1.12 -2.25 -25.18
N TYR A 551 1.31 -1.78 -23.96
CA TYR A 551 1.92 -0.47 -23.70
C TYR A 551 3.44 -0.50 -23.89
N SER A 552 4.09 -1.60 -23.48
CA SER A 552 5.53 -1.79 -23.62
C SER A 552 5.96 -1.83 -25.10
N ASP A 553 5.20 -2.53 -25.96
CA ASP A 553 5.44 -2.56 -27.41
C ASP A 553 5.38 -1.14 -28.04
N GLN A 554 4.47 -0.28 -27.55
CA GLN A 554 4.37 1.12 -28.00
C GLN A 554 5.53 1.97 -27.50
N LEU A 555 5.98 1.74 -26.25
CA LEU A 555 7.16 2.41 -25.70
C LEU A 555 8.43 1.99 -26.43
N ASP A 556 8.61 0.71 -26.74
CA ASP A 556 9.78 0.19 -27.46
C ASP A 556 9.93 0.86 -28.84
N GLU A 557 8.82 1.05 -29.56
CA GLU A 557 8.84 1.76 -30.84
C GLU A 557 9.19 3.25 -30.65
N LEU A 558 8.59 3.90 -29.65
CA LEU A 558 8.79 5.32 -29.39
C LEU A 558 10.22 5.62 -28.92
N THR A 559 10.69 4.91 -27.89
CA THR A 559 11.97 5.12 -27.19
C THR A 559 13.20 4.91 -28.05
N GLN A 560 13.11 4.07 -29.09
CA GLN A 560 14.19 3.82 -30.04
C GLN A 560 14.35 4.93 -31.09
N THR A 561 13.43 5.90 -31.14
CA THR A 561 13.51 6.95 -32.14
C THR A 561 14.66 7.90 -31.81
N VAL A 562 15.63 8.01 -32.72
CA VAL A 562 16.76 8.95 -32.61
C VAL A 562 16.23 10.37 -32.72
N VAL A 563 16.45 11.17 -31.69
CA VAL A 563 16.00 12.58 -31.62
C VAL A 563 17.10 13.57 -31.92
N GLY A 564 18.37 13.16 -31.79
CA GLY A 564 19.52 14.00 -32.08
C GLY A 564 20.82 13.21 -32.19
N ILE A 565 21.86 13.90 -32.66
CA ILE A 565 23.24 13.41 -32.71
C ILE A 565 24.10 14.39 -31.92
N ALA A 566 24.66 13.97 -30.79
CA ALA A 566 25.61 14.76 -30.03
C ALA A 566 26.98 14.78 -30.76
N ASP A 567 27.47 15.95 -31.13
CA ASP A 567 28.74 16.12 -31.87
C ASP A 567 29.96 15.83 -30.97
N GLU A 568 29.77 15.91 -29.65
CA GLU A 568 30.74 15.61 -28.59
C GLU A 568 30.01 15.13 -27.32
N ASP A 569 30.72 14.63 -26.32
CA ASP A 569 30.08 14.32 -25.03
C ASP A 569 29.64 15.62 -24.36
N LEU A 570 28.35 15.68 -24.01
CA LEU A 570 27.73 16.78 -23.29
C LEU A 570 27.76 16.44 -21.80
N CYS A 571 28.65 17.11 -21.06
CA CYS A 571 28.95 16.75 -19.68
C CYS A 571 27.90 17.30 -18.72
N LEU A 572 27.50 16.49 -17.76
CA LEU A 572 26.67 16.87 -16.64
C LEU A 572 27.54 17.46 -15.51
N GLU A 573 27.15 18.63 -15.01
CA GLU A 573 27.72 19.18 -13.78
C GLU A 573 26.70 20.00 -13.01
N ARG A 574 26.68 19.90 -11.68
CA ARG A 574 25.76 20.72 -10.88
C ARG A 574 26.36 22.07 -10.54
N ILE A 575 27.54 22.04 -9.92
CA ILE A 575 28.31 23.23 -9.56
C ILE A 575 29.63 23.12 -10.32
N PRO A 576 30.12 24.17 -10.98
CA PRO A 576 31.39 24.13 -11.71
C PRO A 576 32.49 23.46 -10.87
N GLY A 577 33.05 22.36 -11.40
CA GLY A 577 34.16 21.62 -10.79
C GLY A 577 33.79 20.69 -9.63
N GLN A 578 32.50 20.40 -9.42
CA GLN A 578 32.06 19.46 -8.38
C GLN A 578 32.38 18.00 -8.74
N GLY A 579 32.50 17.66 -10.02
CA GLY A 579 32.86 16.33 -10.51
C GLY A 579 31.69 15.35 -10.58
N ARG A 580 30.55 15.80 -11.10
CA ARG A 580 29.35 14.95 -11.26
C ARG A 580 29.34 14.09 -12.52
N SER A 581 30.00 14.54 -13.59
CA SER A 581 30.04 13.81 -14.86
C SER A 581 30.69 12.43 -14.69
N SER A 582 30.09 11.43 -15.32
CA SER A 582 30.64 10.08 -15.45
C SER A 582 31.48 9.91 -16.72
N LEU A 583 31.26 10.78 -17.72
CA LEU A 583 31.95 10.75 -19.01
C LEU A 583 33.17 11.66 -19.04
N CYS A 584 33.10 12.80 -18.35
CA CYS A 584 34.06 13.89 -18.49
C CYS A 584 34.92 14.05 -17.23
N PRO A 585 36.20 14.44 -17.40
CA PRO A 585 37.03 14.82 -16.27
C PRO A 585 36.52 16.12 -15.63
N VAL A 586 36.76 16.33 -14.33
CA VAL A 586 36.33 17.52 -13.57
C VAL A 586 36.81 18.82 -14.23
N GLU A 587 38.01 18.77 -14.81
CA GLU A 587 38.64 19.90 -15.49
C GLU A 587 37.86 20.38 -16.72
N ALA A 588 36.97 19.54 -17.29
CA ALA A 588 36.12 19.92 -18.42
C ALA A 588 34.97 20.86 -18.00
N THR A 589 34.47 20.75 -16.77
CA THR A 589 33.29 21.49 -16.28
C THR A 589 33.63 22.56 -15.24
N GLN A 590 34.90 22.66 -14.84
CA GLN A 590 35.32 23.52 -13.71
C GLN A 590 35.12 25.02 -13.92
N ALA A 591 35.12 25.50 -15.17
CA ALA A 591 35.01 26.93 -15.45
C ALA A 591 33.56 27.41 -15.62
N ASN A 592 32.72 26.62 -16.29
CA ASN A 592 31.39 27.06 -16.75
C ASN A 592 30.23 26.17 -16.28
N GLY A 593 30.51 25.00 -15.68
CA GLY A 593 29.48 24.04 -15.29
C GLY A 593 29.21 23.00 -16.38
N GLY A 594 27.97 22.51 -16.43
CA GLY A 594 27.55 21.39 -17.25
C GLY A 594 26.98 21.81 -18.60
N ASP A 595 27.47 21.17 -19.67
CA ASP A 595 27.07 21.43 -21.04
C ASP A 595 25.61 21.07 -21.28
N ILE A 596 25.20 19.91 -20.75
CA ILE A 596 23.85 19.41 -20.98
C ILE A 596 22.80 20.19 -20.20
N GLN A 597 23.12 20.67 -18.98
CA GLN A 597 22.26 21.62 -18.27
C GLN A 597 22.07 22.90 -19.08
N GLN A 598 23.16 23.45 -19.59
CA GLN A 598 23.12 24.68 -20.37
C GLN A 598 22.27 24.52 -21.65
N LEU A 599 22.41 23.37 -22.32
CA LEU A 599 21.65 23.04 -23.53
C LEU A 599 20.15 22.82 -23.26
N VAL A 600 19.80 22.13 -22.17
CA VAL A 600 18.38 21.96 -21.75
C VAL A 600 17.75 23.32 -21.47
N THR A 601 18.46 24.23 -20.79
CA THR A 601 17.93 25.56 -20.51
C THR A 601 17.71 26.39 -21.79
N GLU A 602 18.59 26.24 -22.78
CA GLU A 602 18.41 26.84 -24.10
C GLU A 602 17.16 26.30 -24.79
N ALA A 603 16.88 24.99 -24.68
CA ALA A 603 15.65 24.41 -25.20
C ALA A 603 14.40 25.03 -24.55
N PHE A 604 14.40 25.24 -23.23
CA PHE A 604 13.27 25.85 -22.53
C PHE A 604 13.00 27.26 -23.07
N LEU A 605 14.05 28.07 -23.25
CA LEU A 605 13.95 29.40 -23.85
C LEU A 605 13.34 29.36 -25.24
N GLN A 606 13.76 28.42 -26.09
CA GLN A 606 13.27 28.33 -27.47
C GLN A 606 11.83 27.82 -27.57
N ARG A 607 11.37 27.05 -26.58
CA ARG A 607 9.99 26.55 -26.50
C ARG A 607 9.03 27.55 -25.89
N SER A 608 9.50 28.49 -25.07
CA SER A 608 8.69 29.63 -24.65
C SER A 608 8.74 30.77 -25.66
N PHE A 609 7.63 31.00 -26.36
CA PHE A 609 7.51 32.10 -27.32
C PHE A 609 7.27 33.46 -26.69
N GLU A 610 7.43 33.61 -25.38
CA GLU A 610 7.23 34.87 -24.68
C GLU A 610 8.45 35.25 -23.86
N ALA A 611 9.22 34.27 -23.39
CA ALA A 611 10.38 34.49 -22.53
C ALA A 611 11.51 35.28 -23.20
N ASP A 612 12.09 36.18 -22.40
CA ASP A 612 13.35 36.85 -22.67
C ASP A 612 14.53 35.95 -22.28
N ILE A 613 14.41 35.25 -21.14
CA ILE A 613 15.43 34.38 -20.56
C ILE A 613 14.83 33.06 -20.08
N ALA A 614 15.66 32.03 -19.92
CA ALA A 614 15.29 30.81 -19.22
C ALA A 614 16.17 30.58 -18.00
N LEU A 615 15.60 29.98 -16.96
CA LEU A 615 16.31 29.49 -15.78
C LEU A 615 15.93 28.03 -15.52
N GLN A 616 16.92 27.21 -15.15
CA GLN A 616 16.76 25.80 -14.84
C GLN A 616 17.65 25.45 -13.65
N ASN A 617 17.13 24.67 -12.70
CA ASN A 617 17.95 24.15 -11.62
C ASN A 617 18.74 22.92 -12.09
N ALA A 618 20.01 22.83 -11.71
CA ALA A 618 20.93 21.78 -12.14
C ALA A 618 20.46 20.35 -11.83
N GLY A 619 19.68 20.19 -10.75
CA GLY A 619 19.14 18.91 -10.29
C GLY A 619 18.06 18.33 -11.19
N GLY A 620 17.46 19.16 -12.04
CA GLY A 620 16.46 18.74 -13.03
C GLY A 620 17.04 17.94 -14.19
N VAL A 621 18.36 17.94 -14.36
CA VAL A 621 19.09 17.20 -15.42
C VAL A 621 19.92 16.09 -14.78
N ARG A 622 19.83 14.86 -15.30
CA ARG A 622 20.22 13.65 -14.55
C ARG A 622 21.39 12.84 -15.10
N ILE A 623 21.68 12.91 -16.39
CA ILE A 623 22.76 12.15 -17.01
C ILE A 623 23.62 13.02 -17.94
N ASP A 624 24.83 12.55 -18.24
CA ASP A 624 25.61 13.01 -19.38
C ASP A 624 24.96 12.52 -20.70
N ILE A 625 25.29 13.16 -21.82
CA ILE A 625 25.00 12.59 -23.16
C ILE A 625 26.31 12.28 -23.87
N PRO A 626 26.60 11.01 -24.22
CA PRO A 626 27.80 10.66 -24.97
C PRO A 626 27.73 11.15 -26.42
N ALA A 627 28.89 11.40 -27.04
CA ALA A 627 28.96 11.73 -28.46
C ALA A 627 28.32 10.61 -29.32
N GLY A 628 27.45 10.99 -30.27
CA GLY A 628 26.74 10.06 -31.16
C GLY A 628 25.23 10.22 -31.13
N GLU A 629 24.52 9.28 -31.75
CA GLU A 629 23.05 9.25 -31.75
C GLU A 629 22.50 9.04 -30.34
N PHE A 630 21.47 9.78 -29.99
CA PHE A 630 20.70 9.58 -28.77
C PHE A 630 19.20 9.64 -29.06
N THR A 631 18.41 8.97 -28.23
CA THR A 631 17.01 8.66 -28.53
C THR A 631 16.04 9.35 -27.58
N ILE A 632 14.74 9.18 -27.82
CA ILE A 632 13.69 9.57 -26.86
C ILE A 632 13.98 8.96 -25.47
N ALA A 633 14.41 7.69 -25.41
CA ALA A 633 14.79 7.04 -24.15
C ALA A 633 15.85 7.85 -23.39
N THR A 634 16.89 8.30 -24.10
CA THR A 634 17.96 9.11 -23.52
C THR A 634 17.43 10.44 -22.97
N VAL A 635 16.45 11.06 -23.64
CA VAL A 635 15.85 12.32 -23.16
C VAL A 635 15.02 12.12 -21.89
N PHE A 636 14.25 11.04 -21.79
CA PHE A 636 13.50 10.75 -20.57
C PHE A 636 14.40 10.28 -19.41
N GLU A 637 15.56 9.68 -19.69
CA GLU A 637 16.60 9.45 -18.67
C GLU A 637 17.25 10.77 -18.22
N LEU A 638 17.42 11.72 -19.15
CA LEU A 638 17.96 13.05 -18.89
C LEU A 638 17.03 13.92 -18.04
N LEU A 639 15.73 13.91 -18.36
CA LEU A 639 14.67 14.76 -17.81
C LEU A 639 13.49 13.90 -17.32
N PRO A 640 13.63 13.20 -16.17
CA PRO A 640 12.68 12.14 -15.79
C PRO A 640 11.46 12.63 -14.97
N PHE A 641 11.36 13.91 -14.64
CA PHE A 641 10.28 14.44 -13.80
C PHE A 641 9.11 14.93 -14.65
N ALA A 642 7.89 14.89 -14.13
CA ALA A 642 6.69 15.35 -14.84
C ALA A 642 6.49 16.88 -14.74
N ASN A 643 7.50 17.68 -15.10
CA ASN A 643 7.42 19.14 -15.04
C ASN A 643 6.93 19.76 -16.36
N THR A 644 6.23 20.89 -16.25
CA THR A 644 5.86 21.76 -17.39
C THR A 644 6.74 23.01 -17.45
N LEU A 645 6.72 23.74 -18.57
CA LEU A 645 7.33 25.06 -18.67
C LEU A 645 6.39 26.17 -18.20
N VAL A 646 6.87 27.07 -17.35
CA VAL A 646 6.11 28.20 -16.79
C VAL A 646 6.80 29.52 -17.13
N ASN A 647 6.04 30.50 -17.64
CA ASN A 647 6.49 31.87 -17.88
C ASN A 647 6.17 32.75 -16.68
N LEU A 648 7.15 33.46 -16.13
CA LEU A 648 7.01 34.41 -15.03
C LEU A 648 7.37 35.83 -15.47
N GLU A 649 6.53 36.80 -15.14
CA GLU A 649 6.78 38.23 -15.36
C GLU A 649 7.52 38.84 -14.15
N MET A 650 8.82 39.09 -14.32
CA MET A 650 9.72 39.43 -13.21
C MET A 650 10.48 40.72 -13.43
N THR A 651 10.82 41.38 -12.33
CA THR A 651 11.79 42.48 -12.31
C THR A 651 13.22 41.96 -12.28
N GLY A 652 14.18 42.76 -12.77
CA GLY A 652 15.61 42.43 -12.65
C GLY A 652 16.04 42.19 -11.20
N ALA A 653 15.48 42.94 -10.24
CA ALA A 653 15.76 42.75 -8.81
C ALA A 653 15.25 41.40 -8.27
N GLU A 654 14.09 40.94 -8.74
CA GLU A 654 13.57 39.60 -8.39
C GLU A 654 14.44 38.50 -8.99
N ILE A 655 14.96 38.68 -10.22
CA ILE A 655 15.89 37.73 -10.85
C ILE A 655 17.20 37.64 -10.05
N GLU A 656 17.78 38.78 -9.66
CA GLU A 656 18.98 38.81 -8.80
C GLU A 656 18.75 38.08 -7.48
N GLN A 657 17.59 38.30 -6.86
CA GLN A 657 17.19 37.67 -5.61
C GLN A 657 17.07 36.14 -5.77
N VAL A 658 16.41 35.66 -6.83
CA VAL A 658 16.28 34.23 -7.13
C VAL A 658 17.65 33.55 -7.28
N LEU A 659 18.60 34.18 -7.97
CA LEU A 659 19.94 33.63 -8.14
C LEU A 659 20.65 33.43 -6.78
N GLU A 660 20.54 34.43 -5.89
CA GLU A 660 21.11 34.36 -4.54
C GLU A 660 20.43 33.28 -3.69
N GLU A 661 19.10 33.14 -3.79
CA GLU A 661 18.32 32.12 -3.10
C GLU A 661 18.71 30.69 -3.53
N ALA A 662 18.82 30.48 -4.84
CA ALA A 662 19.23 29.22 -5.45
C ALA A 662 20.59 28.74 -4.92
N VAL A 663 21.56 29.67 -4.76
CA VAL A 663 22.87 29.35 -4.18
C VAL A 663 22.82 29.18 -2.67
N ALA A 664 22.07 30.04 -1.97
CA ALA A 664 21.94 29.96 -0.51
C ALA A 664 21.38 28.61 -0.05
N ASN A 665 20.48 27.99 -0.84
CA ASN A 665 19.88 26.69 -0.53
C ASN A 665 20.93 25.61 -0.24
N PHE A 666 22.01 25.51 -1.03
CA PHE A 666 23.07 24.53 -0.80
C PHE A 666 24.30 25.08 -0.06
N GLN A 667 24.56 26.39 -0.16
CA GLN A 667 25.78 27.01 0.39
C GLN A 667 25.62 27.38 1.88
N ASP A 668 24.44 27.82 2.28
CA ASP A 668 24.14 28.29 3.65
C ASP A 668 23.17 27.38 4.40
N GLY A 669 22.40 26.57 3.67
CA GLY A 669 21.50 25.55 4.20
C GLY A 669 22.07 24.13 4.13
N GLU A 670 21.22 23.15 4.46
CA GLU A 670 21.46 21.72 4.16
C GLU A 670 20.72 21.28 2.88
N GLY A 671 20.35 22.25 2.03
CA GLY A 671 19.61 22.00 0.80
C GLY A 671 20.44 21.36 -0.30
N SER A 672 19.77 20.98 -1.38
CA SER A 672 20.37 20.23 -2.48
C SER A 672 21.28 21.09 -3.34
N THR A 673 22.49 20.60 -3.65
CA THR A 673 23.34 21.18 -4.74
C THR A 673 22.67 21.17 -6.12
N GLY A 674 21.52 20.50 -6.26
CA GLY A 674 20.67 20.58 -7.44
C GLY A 674 20.07 21.96 -7.68
N SER A 675 20.01 22.84 -6.67
CA SER A 675 19.47 24.18 -6.84
C SER A 675 20.40 25.15 -7.58
N TYR A 676 21.61 24.75 -7.98
CA TYR A 676 22.49 25.63 -8.76
C TYR A 676 21.80 26.09 -10.07
N PRO A 677 21.76 27.39 -10.38
CA PRO A 677 21.05 27.89 -11.56
C PRO A 677 21.87 27.75 -12.85
N TYR A 678 21.23 27.25 -13.91
CA TYR A 678 21.66 27.39 -15.29
C TYR A 678 20.70 28.32 -16.03
N ALA A 679 21.19 29.09 -17.00
CA ALA A 679 20.37 30.10 -17.66
C ALA A 679 20.67 30.26 -19.15
N ALA A 680 19.63 30.54 -19.93
CA ALA A 680 19.76 30.95 -21.33
C ALA A 680 19.37 32.42 -21.45
N ASN A 681 20.10 33.18 -22.30
CA ASN A 681 19.99 34.64 -22.41
C ASN A 681 20.23 35.43 -21.10
N LEU A 682 20.77 34.80 -20.07
CA LEU A 682 21.22 35.43 -18.82
C LEU A 682 22.58 34.82 -18.44
N ARG A 683 23.52 35.66 -17.99
CA ARG A 683 24.84 35.20 -17.55
C ARG A 683 25.43 36.08 -16.45
N TRP A 684 26.41 35.56 -15.72
CA TRP A 684 26.96 36.19 -14.51
C TRP A 684 28.39 35.73 -14.20
N ASP A 685 29.03 36.48 -13.31
CA ASP A 685 30.20 36.04 -12.54
C ASP A 685 29.73 35.65 -11.12
N LEU A 686 30.16 34.48 -10.63
CA LEU A 686 29.77 33.94 -9.32
C LEU A 686 30.98 33.77 -8.39
N ASP A 687 30.90 34.33 -7.19
CA ASP A 687 31.88 34.14 -6.11
C ASP A 687 31.21 33.59 -4.84
N LEU A 688 31.36 32.28 -4.62
CA LEU A 688 30.79 31.59 -3.46
C LEU A 688 31.47 31.93 -2.14
N SER A 689 32.64 32.59 -2.16
CA SER A 689 33.31 33.05 -0.95
C SER A 689 32.68 34.32 -0.36
N GLN A 690 31.80 35.00 -1.12
CA GLN A 690 31.07 36.17 -0.66
C GLN A 690 29.84 35.80 0.19
N PRO A 691 29.41 36.70 1.11
CA PRO A 691 28.16 36.52 1.84
C PRO A 691 26.95 36.51 0.90
N ALA A 692 25.88 35.84 1.31
CA ALA A 692 24.59 35.85 0.62
C ALA A 692 24.12 37.28 0.30
N GLY A 693 23.59 37.48 -0.91
CA GLY A 693 23.22 38.79 -1.46
C GLY A 693 24.38 39.55 -2.10
N SER A 694 25.56 38.95 -2.25
CA SER A 694 26.74 39.56 -2.89
C SER A 694 27.60 38.55 -3.65
N ARG A 695 27.04 37.38 -3.98
CA ARG A 695 27.74 36.29 -4.68
C ARG A 695 27.73 36.49 -6.18
N PHE A 696 26.64 37.02 -6.72
CA PHE A 696 26.52 37.29 -8.15
C PHE A 696 27.00 38.71 -8.49
N SER A 697 27.72 38.83 -9.60
CA SER A 697 28.15 40.11 -10.16
C SER A 697 28.17 40.04 -11.70
N ASN A 698 28.29 41.22 -12.34
CA ASN A 698 28.28 41.33 -13.81
C ASN A 698 27.12 40.58 -14.47
N ILE A 699 25.93 40.63 -13.86
CA ILE A 699 24.75 39.97 -14.38
C ILE A 699 24.34 40.67 -15.67
N GLN A 700 24.27 39.92 -16.76
CA GLN A 700 23.98 40.40 -18.09
C GLN A 700 22.83 39.64 -18.70
N ILE A 701 21.97 40.35 -19.41
CA ILE A 701 20.80 39.83 -20.10
C ILE A 701 20.90 40.09 -21.61
N ARG A 702 20.43 39.12 -22.39
CA ARG A 702 20.19 39.24 -23.82
C ARG A 702 18.69 39.14 -24.06
N ARG A 703 18.04 40.25 -24.43
CA ARG A 703 16.59 40.28 -24.69
C ARG A 703 16.23 39.44 -25.90
N ARG A 704 15.00 38.92 -25.95
CA ARG A 704 14.52 38.15 -27.09
C ARG A 704 14.66 38.93 -28.40
N GLY A 705 15.25 38.31 -29.41
CA GLY A 705 15.49 38.92 -30.72
C GLY A 705 16.63 39.95 -30.77
N SER A 706 17.41 40.09 -29.69
CA SER A 706 18.64 40.86 -29.63
C SER A 706 19.86 39.93 -29.56
N ASP A 707 20.95 40.32 -30.22
CA ASP A 707 22.26 39.66 -30.07
C ASP A 707 23.16 40.38 -29.04
N GLU A 708 22.69 41.49 -28.46
CA GLU A 708 23.48 42.32 -27.54
C GLU A 708 23.28 41.91 -26.07
N TRP A 709 24.40 41.70 -25.36
CA TRP A 709 24.44 41.56 -23.90
C TRP A 709 24.44 42.92 -23.23
N LEU A 710 23.46 43.16 -22.37
CA LEU A 710 23.32 44.38 -21.57
C LEU A 710 23.41 44.04 -20.08
N ALA A 711 23.81 44.99 -19.25
CA ALA A 711 23.71 44.81 -17.81
C ALA A 711 22.23 44.66 -17.42
N LEU A 712 21.92 43.70 -16.54
CA LEU A 712 20.59 43.59 -15.96
C LEU A 712 20.42 44.72 -14.93
N GLU A 713 19.39 45.54 -15.11
CA GLU A 713 19.06 46.60 -14.15
C GLU A 713 17.88 46.15 -13.28
N GLY A 714 17.91 46.46 -11.98
CA GLY A 714 16.86 45.98 -11.05
C GLY A 714 15.42 46.39 -11.42
N SER A 715 15.25 47.44 -12.22
CA SER A 715 13.94 47.90 -12.71
C SER A 715 13.49 47.28 -14.03
N ASP A 716 14.33 46.48 -14.68
CA ASP A 716 13.99 45.82 -15.94
C ASP A 716 12.81 44.87 -15.74
N GLN A 717 11.85 44.87 -16.66
CA GLN A 717 10.77 43.87 -16.69
C GLN A 717 11.16 42.78 -17.68
N VAL A 718 11.11 41.52 -17.27
CA VAL A 718 11.67 40.37 -17.98
C VAL A 718 10.71 39.20 -17.84
N THR A 719 10.34 38.58 -18.96
CA THR A 719 9.62 37.31 -18.95
C THR A 719 10.63 36.17 -18.83
N VAL A 720 10.52 35.35 -17.78
CA VAL A 720 11.42 34.23 -17.46
C VAL A 720 10.67 32.93 -17.70
N VAL A 721 11.18 32.04 -18.56
CA VAL A 721 10.69 30.65 -18.59
C VAL A 721 11.50 29.79 -17.64
N THR A 722 10.82 28.91 -16.91
CA THR A 722 11.45 27.93 -16.02
C THR A 722 10.58 26.65 -15.96
N ASN A 723 10.99 25.65 -15.19
CA ASN A 723 10.15 24.48 -14.94
C ASN A 723 9.12 24.75 -13.82
N SER A 724 7.97 24.07 -13.85
CA SER A 724 6.87 24.25 -12.90
C SER A 724 7.28 24.03 -11.44
N PHE A 725 8.18 23.09 -11.19
CA PHE A 725 8.71 22.81 -9.85
C PHE A 725 9.39 24.06 -9.24
N ILE A 726 10.37 24.69 -9.90
CA ILE A 726 10.99 25.89 -9.32
C ILE A 726 10.15 27.16 -9.53
N ALA A 727 9.24 27.22 -10.51
CA ALA A 727 8.24 28.29 -10.62
C ALA A 727 7.34 28.37 -9.38
N ALA A 728 7.02 27.23 -8.77
CA ALA A 728 6.28 27.12 -7.50
C ALA A 728 7.15 27.36 -6.25
N GLY A 729 8.38 27.87 -6.42
CA GLY A 729 9.28 28.21 -5.33
C GLY A 729 10.00 27.03 -4.67
N ARG A 730 10.00 25.85 -5.30
CA ARG A 730 10.74 24.67 -4.82
C ARG A 730 12.26 24.86 -4.98
N ASP A 731 13.04 23.96 -4.39
CA ASP A 731 14.52 23.95 -4.42
C ASP A 731 15.19 25.27 -3.96
N GLY A 732 14.49 26.02 -3.11
CA GLY A 732 14.94 27.29 -2.56
C GLY A 732 14.62 28.51 -3.43
N TYR A 733 13.89 28.39 -4.54
CA TYR A 733 13.55 29.50 -5.44
C TYR A 733 12.36 30.35 -4.95
N PHE A 734 12.34 30.75 -3.68
CA PHE A 734 11.15 31.33 -3.03
C PHE A 734 10.56 32.54 -3.77
N THR A 735 11.39 33.42 -4.32
CA THR A 735 10.92 34.58 -5.08
C THR A 735 10.17 34.19 -6.36
N PHE A 736 10.49 33.06 -7.01
CA PHE A 736 9.64 32.55 -8.10
C PHE A 736 8.25 32.17 -7.59
N GLY A 737 8.17 31.53 -6.42
CA GLY A 737 6.90 31.21 -5.77
C GLY A 737 6.06 32.47 -5.49
N ASP A 738 6.67 33.50 -4.90
CA ASP A 738 6.01 34.78 -4.63
C ASP A 738 5.47 35.44 -5.92
N VAL A 739 6.25 35.42 -7.01
CA VAL A 739 5.82 35.95 -8.32
C VAL A 739 4.65 35.15 -8.89
N SER A 740 4.68 33.82 -8.76
CA SER A 740 3.58 32.96 -9.18
C SER A 740 2.31 33.24 -8.39
N ASP A 741 2.41 33.36 -7.08
CA ASP A 741 1.30 33.66 -6.17
C ASP A 741 0.70 35.07 -6.41
N ASP A 742 1.50 36.03 -6.87
CA ASP A 742 1.08 37.36 -7.31
C ASP A 742 0.24 37.33 -8.61
N GLY A 743 0.05 36.16 -9.23
CA GLY A 743 -0.65 35.99 -10.50
C GLY A 743 0.16 36.46 -11.70
N ARG A 744 1.50 36.50 -11.55
CA ARG A 744 2.45 36.90 -12.62
C ARG A 744 3.13 35.69 -13.27
N ALA A 745 2.65 34.48 -13.03
CA ALA A 745 3.06 33.28 -13.73
C ALA A 745 1.96 32.75 -14.66
N THR A 746 2.36 32.16 -15.79
CA THR A 746 1.50 31.46 -16.74
C THR A 746 2.15 30.13 -17.08
N ASP A 747 1.52 29.03 -16.66
CA ASP A 747 1.92 27.69 -17.10
C ASP A 747 1.57 27.53 -18.59
N THR A 748 2.54 27.05 -19.36
CA THR A 748 2.38 26.78 -20.80
C THR A 748 1.81 25.38 -21.06
N PHE A 749 1.81 24.50 -20.06
CA PHE A 749 1.47 23.08 -20.10
C PHE A 749 2.35 22.24 -21.04
N ILE A 750 3.47 22.81 -21.49
CA ILE A 750 4.45 22.08 -22.31
C ILE A 750 5.34 21.28 -21.37
N ASP A 751 5.28 19.95 -21.47
CA ASP A 751 6.20 19.03 -20.77
C ASP A 751 7.65 19.39 -21.11
N TYR A 752 8.51 19.46 -20.10
CA TYR A 752 9.87 19.98 -20.25
C TYR A 752 10.84 19.00 -20.97
N ALA A 753 10.56 17.69 -20.99
CA ALA A 753 11.31 16.68 -21.72
C ALA A 753 10.86 16.72 -23.19
N GLN A 754 9.56 16.87 -23.41
CA GLN A 754 9.00 17.15 -24.73
C GLN A 754 9.55 18.47 -25.29
N ALA A 755 9.71 19.51 -24.46
CA ALA A 755 10.32 20.77 -24.87
C ALA A 755 11.76 20.57 -25.38
N PHE A 756 12.53 19.68 -24.75
CA PHE A 756 13.86 19.31 -25.22
C PHE A 756 13.81 18.51 -26.52
N ILE A 757 12.89 17.55 -26.65
CA ILE A 757 12.68 16.79 -27.89
C ILE A 757 12.32 17.74 -29.06
N ASP A 758 11.39 18.65 -28.84
CA ASP A 758 10.94 19.64 -29.84
C ASP A 758 12.08 20.58 -30.26
N PHE A 759 12.87 21.05 -29.28
CA PHE A 759 14.05 21.87 -29.53
C PHE A 759 15.04 21.14 -30.43
N LEU A 760 15.34 19.88 -30.11
CA LEU A 760 16.23 19.05 -30.93
C LEU A 760 15.66 18.95 -32.34
N GLN A 761 14.37 18.64 -32.49
CA GLN A 761 13.68 18.54 -33.77
C GLN A 761 13.48 19.88 -34.51
N GLN A 762 13.98 20.99 -33.99
CA GLN A 762 13.79 22.34 -34.54
C GLN A 762 12.30 22.71 -34.74
N ASP A 763 11.39 22.04 -34.01
CA ASP A 763 9.98 22.35 -34.03
C ASP A 763 9.71 23.46 -32.99
N VAL A 764 9.85 24.69 -33.46
CA VAL A 764 9.62 25.90 -32.66
C VAL A 764 8.19 26.40 -32.76
N GLY A 765 7.17 25.52 -32.84
CA GLY A 765 5.78 25.94 -32.58
C GLY A 765 4.65 25.23 -33.33
N GLY A 766 4.73 23.92 -33.53
CA GLY A 766 3.62 23.16 -34.11
C GLY A 766 3.54 21.68 -33.74
N ALA A 767 4.56 21.11 -33.10
CA ALA A 767 4.56 19.70 -32.73
C ALA A 767 3.50 19.35 -31.67
N GLU A 768 2.54 18.49 -32.02
CA GLU A 768 1.75 17.69 -31.10
C GLU A 768 2.49 16.36 -30.83
N PRO A 769 2.23 15.69 -29.69
CA PRO A 769 2.70 14.32 -29.47
C PRO A 769 2.35 13.41 -30.68
N GLY A 770 3.38 12.88 -31.36
CA GLY A 770 3.24 12.06 -32.57
C GLY A 770 3.57 12.76 -33.89
N ASP A 771 3.98 14.04 -33.85
CA ASP A 771 4.53 14.69 -35.03
C ASP A 771 5.85 14.04 -35.50
N PRO A 772 6.10 14.00 -36.83
CA PRO A 772 7.19 13.21 -37.38
C PRO A 772 8.56 13.80 -36.99
N ILE A 773 9.36 12.99 -36.29
CA ILE A 773 10.76 13.29 -35.97
C ILE A 773 11.55 13.61 -37.24
N LEU A 774 12.42 14.63 -37.19
CA LEU A 774 13.27 15.00 -38.33
C LEU A 774 14.12 13.82 -38.81
N VAL A 775 14.14 13.60 -40.13
CA VAL A 775 15.00 12.60 -40.79
C VAL A 775 15.82 13.27 -41.90
N PRO A 776 17.17 13.33 -41.79
CA PRO A 776 17.99 12.80 -40.69
C PRO A 776 17.82 13.62 -39.39
N PRO A 777 18.12 13.02 -38.22
CA PRO A 777 18.10 13.73 -36.96
C PRO A 777 19.16 14.84 -36.95
N PRO A 778 18.94 15.93 -36.20
CA PRO A 778 19.85 17.07 -36.16
C PRO A 778 21.06 16.80 -35.26
N SER A 779 22.19 17.41 -35.62
CA SER A 779 23.38 17.47 -34.76
C SER A 779 23.23 18.54 -33.68
N VAL A 780 23.71 18.26 -32.48
CA VAL A 780 23.74 19.18 -31.35
C VAL A 780 25.09 19.10 -30.63
N GLY A 781 25.62 20.24 -30.21
CA GLY A 781 26.87 20.34 -29.47
C GLY A 781 26.70 21.20 -28.23
N ALA A 782 27.79 21.39 -27.47
CA ALA A 782 27.82 22.37 -26.40
C ALA A 782 27.46 23.77 -26.94
N VAL A 783 26.82 24.60 -26.11
CA VAL A 783 26.49 25.97 -26.52
C VAL A 783 27.78 26.79 -26.70
N PRO A 784 27.77 27.89 -27.47
CA PRO A 784 28.92 28.78 -27.54
C PRO A 784 29.32 29.30 -26.15
N CYS A 785 30.61 29.45 -25.90
CA CYS A 785 31.13 29.89 -24.61
C CYS A 785 30.58 31.22 -24.08
N ALA A 786 30.28 32.15 -25.00
CA ALA A 786 29.66 33.43 -24.64
C ALA A 786 28.23 33.28 -24.10
N ASP A 787 27.60 32.12 -24.31
CA ASP A 787 26.21 31.83 -23.96
C ASP A 787 26.08 30.94 -22.71
N TYR A 788 27.18 30.46 -22.11
CA TYR A 788 27.11 29.84 -20.78
C TYR A 788 26.65 30.84 -19.73
N SER A 789 25.80 30.41 -18.81
CA SER A 789 25.32 31.30 -17.75
C SER A 789 26.44 31.70 -16.77
N THR A 790 27.34 30.77 -16.44
CA THR A 790 28.48 31.07 -15.56
C THR A 790 29.69 31.45 -16.40
N GLN A 791 30.10 32.72 -16.34
CA GLN A 791 31.24 33.27 -17.09
C GLN A 791 32.54 33.24 -16.27
N SER A 792 32.43 33.37 -14.95
CA SER A 792 33.53 33.21 -13.99
C SER A 792 32.99 32.57 -12.72
N PHE A 793 33.78 31.67 -12.12
CA PHE A 793 33.42 30.98 -10.90
C PHE A 793 34.58 30.99 -9.88
N ILE A 794 34.27 31.41 -8.65
CA ILE A 794 35.16 31.31 -7.49
C ILE A 794 34.47 30.41 -6.46
N ASP A 795 35.15 29.35 -6.04
CA ASP A 795 34.61 28.39 -5.08
C ASP A 795 34.47 28.98 -3.66
N ALA A 796 33.83 28.23 -2.77
CA ALA A 796 33.63 28.64 -1.38
C ALA A 796 34.95 28.85 -0.60
N ALA A 797 36.08 28.32 -1.09
CA ALA A 797 37.40 28.51 -0.53
C ALA A 797 38.12 29.76 -1.09
N GLY A 798 37.48 30.50 -2.00
CA GLY A 798 38.04 31.70 -2.64
C GLY A 798 39.00 31.37 -3.78
N VAL A 799 38.93 30.17 -4.36
CA VAL A 799 39.79 29.73 -5.46
C VAL A 799 39.05 29.95 -6.79
N PRO A 800 39.60 30.76 -7.71
CA PRO A 800 39.06 30.86 -9.07
C PRO A 800 39.26 29.54 -9.83
N LEU A 801 38.18 29.00 -10.37
CA LEU A 801 38.23 27.83 -11.24
C LEU A 801 38.30 28.29 -12.69
N LEU A 802 39.46 28.08 -13.32
CA LEU A 802 39.77 28.56 -14.66
C LEU A 802 39.69 27.44 -15.70
N PRO A 803 39.42 27.76 -16.97
CA PRO A 803 39.56 26.83 -18.10
C PRO A 803 40.90 26.06 -18.05
N ASP A 804 40.88 24.73 -18.20
CA ASP A 804 42.11 23.96 -18.39
C ASP A 804 42.48 23.90 -19.88
N PRO A 805 43.58 24.55 -20.32
CA PRO A 805 43.99 24.53 -21.72
C PRO A 805 44.41 23.14 -22.23
N ALA A 806 44.58 22.15 -21.35
CA ALA A 806 44.84 20.77 -21.72
C ALA A 806 43.56 19.99 -22.10
N VAL A 807 42.39 20.48 -21.69
CA VAL A 807 41.08 19.90 -21.98
C VAL A 807 40.44 20.77 -23.05
N GLY A 808 40.56 20.39 -24.33
CA GLY A 808 40.14 21.16 -25.52
C GLY A 808 38.63 21.45 -25.65
N ARG A 809 37.88 21.38 -24.54
CA ARG A 809 36.48 21.79 -24.37
C ARG A 809 36.33 23.12 -23.63
N ALA A 810 37.40 23.65 -23.04
CA ALA A 810 37.28 24.79 -22.16
C ALA A 810 37.04 26.08 -22.97
N CYS A 811 36.10 26.89 -22.49
CA CYS A 811 35.89 28.25 -22.98
C CYS A 811 37.16 29.08 -22.78
N GLU A 812 37.97 29.21 -23.84
CA GLU A 812 39.30 29.86 -23.83
C GLU A 812 39.30 31.32 -23.34
#